data_AF-A0A810MXW4-F1
#
_entry.id   AF-A0A810MXW4-F1
#
_cell.length_a   1.000
_cell.length_b   1.000
_cell.length_c   1.000
_cell.angle_alpha   90.00
_cell.angle_beta   90.00
_cell.angle_gamma   90.00
#
_symmetry.space_group_name_H-M   'P 1'
#
loop_
_entity.id
_entity.type
_entity.pdbx_description
1 polymer ?
#
loop_
_entity_poly.entity_id
_entity_poly.type
_entity_poly.pdbx_seq_one_letter_code
_entity_poly.pdbx_strand_id
1 'polypeptide(L)'
;MQTGNTVVSSPPVVVTATFVAESLATPLAWWSAELDLPEVTFAPYGQVFQQLLGAPAAGATVALIRPEDWATAARRDPEHGAGDPAAGLGDDGRATVTAAADDLVAAVRTAAGTTPRLIVALCPASPTLLADPVDGPFLRDTVRRLADDLGLLTGVHLITDADTLDAYGLDGYADEYADRLGHVPYTPEFFTVLGTAVARRLHALRTPRPKVLVVDADNTLWDGVVGEDGVDGVHIGPERQALHELLVAQQRAGRLICVSSKNTEADVRAVFAGRPELRIGLDHLTALRADWRPKSATVRELATELDLGLDSFVFLDDSPVECGEMRAACPEVLTVQLPADAAGALRTLRHCWPLDVPAVTDDDRLRTEHYRRERRRRELRGSVGTVAEFVAGLGLTVTVAPATPDQLDRLAQLTQRTNQFNLTTVRRTAAEIAHSGLDCHAVEVSDRFGAYGIVGLLLSTVDGSALAVDTFLLSCRVLGRGVEHRVLATLGELALARGLADVTLPVVETAKNRPARDFVSDVAGEPVAEGDGRRLFRLSATTAAGVRFRPPATAEAPAPTAPVAAAPAPWRLVERIATELRDAAALHAAVHGRPVGPVPLGSATGTELTVAQLWTDVLGVAPRSVHDSFFALGGQSLQVVQFMARVRAVLGVELPIDLLFTPAFTVAQAAGSIDAAGGRAVPDLDGLLAEVEALSDDEVAALLAAESN
;
A
#
# COMPACT_ATOMS: atom_id res chain seq x y z
N MET A 1 3.33 -21.64 36.72
CA MET A 1 3.90 -21.80 35.38
C MET A 1 3.21 -20.80 34.47
N GLN A 2 3.85 -19.66 34.24
CA GLN A 2 3.37 -18.65 33.29
C GLN A 2 3.65 -19.17 31.88
N THR A 3 2.61 -19.35 31.07
CA THR A 3 2.72 -19.59 29.64
C THR A 3 3.12 -18.28 28.97
N GLY A 4 4.41 -18.16 28.65
CA GLY A 4 4.94 -17.06 27.85
C GLY A 4 4.26 -17.04 26.48
N ASN A 5 3.51 -15.97 26.23
CA ASN A 5 2.98 -15.66 24.91
C ASN A 5 4.18 -15.15 24.09
N THR A 6 4.79 -16.03 23.28
CA THR A 6 5.84 -15.64 22.35
C THR A 6 5.21 -14.74 21.29
N VAL A 7 5.35 -13.42 21.46
CA VAL A 7 5.06 -12.45 20.40
C VAL A 7 6.04 -12.76 19.27
N VAL A 8 5.54 -13.35 18.18
CA VAL A 8 6.32 -13.50 16.95
C VAL A 8 6.57 -12.07 16.45
N SER A 9 7.80 -11.57 16.59
CA SER A 9 8.15 -10.25 16.09
C SER A 9 7.95 -10.21 14.57
N SER A 10 7.25 -9.18 14.09
CA SER A 10 7.15 -8.95 12.65
C SER A 10 8.56 -8.72 12.10
N PRO A 11 8.91 -9.26 10.92
CA PRO A 11 10.24 -9.09 10.36
C PRO A 11 10.52 -7.60 10.07
N PRO A 12 11.76 -7.14 10.32
CA PRO A 12 12.10 -5.72 10.30
C PRO A 12 12.03 -5.11 8.89
N VAL A 13 11.84 -3.80 8.84
CA VAL A 13 11.93 -2.99 7.62
C VAL A 13 13.34 -2.40 7.54
N VAL A 14 14.01 -2.57 6.41
CA VAL A 14 15.34 -1.97 6.17
C VAL A 14 15.18 -0.77 5.25
N VAL A 15 15.66 0.39 5.68
CA VAL A 15 15.73 1.62 4.88
C VAL A 15 17.16 1.79 4.38
N THR A 16 17.33 1.97 3.08
CA THR A 16 18.60 2.32 2.44
C THR A 16 18.38 3.54 1.55
N ALA A 17 19.39 4.39 1.42
CA ALA A 17 19.27 5.63 0.69
C ALA A 17 20.59 6.03 0.01
N THR A 18 20.47 6.85 -1.04
CA THR A 18 21.64 7.51 -1.67
C THR A 18 22.17 8.68 -0.83
N PHE A 19 21.38 9.16 0.14
CA PHE A 19 21.67 10.25 1.07
C PHE A 19 21.50 9.80 2.54
N VAL A 20 21.77 10.69 3.51
CA VAL A 20 21.59 10.40 4.95
C VAL A 20 20.10 10.38 5.32
N ALA A 21 19.57 9.20 5.65
CA ALA A 21 18.13 8.94 5.79
C ALA A 21 17.63 8.88 7.25
N GLU A 22 18.51 9.00 8.23
CA GLU A 22 18.20 8.86 9.66
C GLU A 22 17.21 9.93 10.16
N SER A 23 17.07 11.04 9.43
CA SER A 23 16.01 12.04 9.66
C SER A 23 14.59 11.47 9.51
N LEU A 24 14.41 10.31 8.86
CA LEU A 24 13.13 9.59 8.80
C LEU A 24 12.83 8.78 10.08
N ALA A 25 13.76 8.63 11.02
CA ALA A 25 13.58 7.79 12.20
C ALA A 25 12.39 8.25 13.05
N THR A 26 12.29 9.55 13.34
CA THR A 26 11.18 10.11 14.13
C THR A 26 9.80 9.92 13.47
N PRO A 27 9.57 10.35 12.21
CA PRO A 27 8.27 10.14 11.57
C PRO A 27 7.91 8.66 11.42
N LEU A 28 8.88 7.79 11.10
CA LEU A 28 8.61 6.35 10.99
C LEU A 28 8.30 5.73 12.35
N ALA A 29 9.01 6.09 13.42
CA ALA A 29 8.71 5.61 14.76
C ALA A 29 7.31 6.04 15.25
N TRP A 30 6.93 7.30 14.97
CA TRP A 30 5.59 7.81 15.27
C TRP A 30 4.50 7.01 14.54
N TRP A 31 4.67 6.78 13.23
CA TRP A 31 3.75 5.95 12.47
C TRP A 31 3.76 4.49 12.87
N SER A 32 4.90 3.92 13.26
CA SER A 32 4.98 2.57 13.79
C SER A 32 4.16 2.41 15.06
N ALA A 33 4.15 3.42 15.93
CA ALA A 33 3.31 3.43 17.13
C ALA A 33 1.81 3.54 16.79
N GLU A 34 1.44 4.40 15.83
CA GLU A 34 0.03 4.60 15.46
C GLU A 34 -0.57 3.43 14.67
N LEU A 35 0.24 2.73 13.85
CA LEU A 35 -0.22 1.73 12.87
C LEU A 35 0.30 0.30 13.16
N ASP A 36 0.98 0.09 14.28
CA ASP A 36 1.63 -1.19 14.64
C ASP A 36 2.56 -1.69 13.52
N LEU A 37 3.38 -0.79 12.95
CA LEU A 37 4.35 -1.14 11.90
C LEU A 37 5.57 -1.86 12.47
N PRO A 38 6.23 -2.74 11.70
CA PRO A 38 7.45 -3.40 12.15
C PRO A 38 8.55 -2.38 12.46
N GLU A 39 9.52 -2.82 13.27
CA GLU A 39 10.71 -2.03 13.57
C GLU A 39 11.47 -1.66 12.30
N VAL A 40 11.92 -0.41 12.23
CA VAL A 40 12.66 0.13 11.10
C VAL A 40 14.13 0.22 11.48
N THR A 41 15.00 -0.31 10.62
CA THR A 41 16.45 -0.17 10.73
C THR A 41 17.00 0.55 9.50
N PHE A 42 18.07 1.32 9.69
CA PHE A 42 18.74 2.04 8.62
C PHE A 42 20.02 1.28 8.23
N ALA A 43 20.16 1.02 6.93
CA ALA A 43 21.40 0.52 6.38
C ALA A 43 22.49 1.61 6.42
N PRO A 44 23.78 1.25 6.47
CA PRO A 44 24.84 2.23 6.40
C PRO A 44 24.73 3.09 5.12
N TYR A 45 25.16 4.34 5.24
CA TYR A 45 25.13 5.32 4.17
C TYR A 45 25.76 4.81 2.85
N GLY A 46 25.10 5.08 1.72
CA GLY A 46 25.59 4.77 0.38
C GLY A 46 25.52 3.29 -0.05
N GLN A 47 24.84 2.42 0.70
CA GLN A 47 24.83 0.98 0.44
C GLN A 47 23.63 0.46 -0.37
N VAL A 48 22.92 1.31 -1.12
CA VAL A 48 21.69 0.94 -1.85
C VAL A 48 21.85 -0.34 -2.67
N PHE A 49 22.86 -0.40 -3.55
CA PHE A 49 23.09 -1.56 -4.42
C PHE A 49 23.46 -2.82 -3.62
N GLN A 50 24.26 -2.68 -2.57
CA GLN A 50 24.65 -3.80 -1.70
C GLN A 50 23.44 -4.38 -0.97
N GLN A 51 22.51 -3.52 -0.53
CA GLN A 51 21.28 -3.94 0.14
C GLN A 51 20.29 -4.59 -0.84
N LEU A 52 20.13 -4.06 -2.06
CA LEU A 52 19.24 -4.61 -3.06
C LEU A 52 19.73 -5.97 -3.62
N LEU A 53 21.04 -6.11 -3.82
CA LEU A 53 21.65 -7.33 -4.37
C LEU A 53 22.10 -8.33 -3.29
N GLY A 54 21.99 -7.94 -2.03
CA GLY A 54 22.38 -8.75 -0.87
C GLY A 54 21.37 -9.85 -0.52
N ALA A 55 21.54 -10.44 0.66
CA ALA A 55 20.57 -11.39 1.17
C ALA A 55 19.21 -10.70 1.38
N PRO A 56 18.08 -11.28 0.91
CA PRO A 56 16.79 -10.63 0.97
C PRO A 56 16.37 -10.39 2.43
N ALA A 57 15.88 -9.19 2.71
CA ALA A 57 15.31 -8.88 4.02
C ALA A 57 14.07 -9.76 4.25
N ALA A 58 13.93 -10.31 5.46
CA ALA A 58 12.78 -11.13 5.82
C ALA A 58 11.45 -10.34 5.81
N GLY A 59 11.53 -9.00 5.90
CA GLY A 59 10.38 -8.09 6.01
C GLY A 59 10.15 -7.28 4.74
N ALA A 60 10.45 -5.98 4.80
CA ALA A 60 10.36 -5.08 3.65
C ALA A 60 11.67 -4.29 3.48
N THR A 61 11.96 -3.91 2.24
CA THR A 61 13.09 -3.04 1.90
C THR A 61 12.54 -1.74 1.33
N VAL A 62 13.04 -0.61 1.84
CA VAL A 62 12.73 0.74 1.37
C VAL A 62 14.01 1.36 0.82
N ALA A 63 14.04 1.63 -0.48
CA ALA A 63 15.16 2.30 -1.14
C ALA A 63 14.79 3.75 -1.47
N LEU A 64 15.46 4.73 -0.86
CA LEU A 64 15.26 6.15 -1.11
C LEU A 64 16.34 6.64 -2.08
N ILE A 65 15.94 6.94 -3.31
CA ILE A 65 16.86 7.24 -4.41
C ILE A 65 16.71 8.70 -4.78
N ARG A 66 17.80 9.46 -4.69
CA ARG A 66 17.89 10.82 -5.24
C ARG A 66 18.90 10.80 -6.40
N PRO A 67 18.45 10.81 -7.67
CA PRO A 67 19.36 10.70 -8.83
C PRO A 67 20.42 11.82 -8.93
N GLU A 68 20.17 12.98 -8.33
CA GLU A 68 21.17 14.05 -8.19
C GLU A 68 22.44 13.61 -7.45
N ASP A 69 22.35 12.60 -6.57
CA ASP A 69 23.53 12.12 -5.86
C ASP A 69 24.52 11.43 -6.82
N TRP A 70 24.04 10.80 -7.89
CA TRP A 70 24.89 10.26 -8.96
C TRP A 70 25.51 11.36 -9.81
N ALA A 71 24.76 12.43 -10.08
CA ALA A 71 25.27 13.61 -10.77
C ALA A 71 26.38 14.30 -9.95
N THR A 72 26.18 14.42 -8.64
CA THR A 72 27.17 14.98 -7.70
C THR A 72 28.41 14.11 -7.60
N ALA A 73 28.25 12.78 -7.58
CA ALA A 73 29.37 11.85 -7.61
C ALA A 73 30.19 11.96 -8.91
N ALA A 74 29.52 12.05 -10.06
CA ALA A 74 30.18 12.22 -11.36
C ALA A 74 30.98 13.52 -11.45
N ARG A 75 30.49 14.62 -10.86
CA ARG A 75 31.21 15.91 -10.79
C ARG A 75 32.46 15.89 -9.89
N ARG A 76 32.56 14.93 -8.96
CA ARG A 76 33.68 14.81 -8.00
C ARG A 76 34.74 13.81 -8.43
N ASP A 77 34.55 13.10 -9.54
CA ASP A 77 35.48 12.06 -10.02
C ASP A 77 36.77 12.69 -10.58
N PRO A 78 37.94 12.45 -9.95
CA PRO A 78 39.20 13.03 -10.39
C PRO A 78 39.70 12.55 -11.76
N GLU A 79 39.21 11.42 -12.30
CA GLU A 79 39.59 10.95 -13.65
C GLU A 79 39.03 11.84 -14.78
N HIS A 80 38.01 12.66 -14.48
CA HIS A 80 37.38 13.58 -15.43
C HIS A 80 37.87 15.04 -15.29
N GLY A 81 38.98 15.24 -14.57
CA GLY A 81 39.53 16.55 -14.24
C GLY A 81 38.82 17.16 -13.03
N ALA A 82 39.52 17.94 -12.21
CA ALA A 82 38.89 18.82 -11.24
C ALA A 82 38.09 19.88 -12.02
N GLY A 83 36.88 19.50 -12.44
CA GLY A 83 35.97 20.36 -13.18
C GLY A 83 35.60 21.55 -12.31
N ASP A 84 35.59 22.73 -12.92
CA ASP A 84 34.96 23.92 -12.36
C ASP A 84 33.59 23.53 -11.77
N PRO A 85 33.28 23.82 -10.49
CA PRO A 85 31.96 23.60 -9.91
C PRO A 85 30.82 24.27 -10.71
N ALA A 86 31.15 25.27 -11.54
CA ALA A 86 30.24 25.93 -12.47
C ALA A 86 30.09 25.23 -13.84
N ALA A 87 30.89 24.21 -14.14
CA ALA A 87 30.72 23.38 -15.33
C ALA A 87 29.58 22.37 -15.11
N GLY A 88 28.63 22.32 -16.05
CA GLY A 88 27.56 21.31 -16.06
C GLY A 88 28.10 19.88 -16.16
N LEU A 89 27.23 18.86 -16.03
CA LEU A 89 27.59 17.43 -15.99
C LEU A 89 28.46 16.94 -17.16
N GLY A 90 28.42 17.61 -18.30
CA GLY A 90 29.05 17.14 -19.53
C GLY A 90 28.42 15.84 -20.07
N ASP A 91 28.92 15.35 -21.21
CA ASP A 91 28.40 14.10 -21.80
C ASP A 91 28.79 12.87 -20.97
N ASP A 92 30.00 12.84 -20.42
CA ASP A 92 30.49 11.73 -19.59
C ASP A 92 29.75 11.63 -18.24
N GLY A 93 29.47 12.77 -17.59
CA GLY A 93 28.67 12.78 -16.36
C GLY A 93 27.22 12.35 -16.61
N ARG A 94 26.62 12.76 -17.73
CA ARG A 94 25.29 12.28 -18.14
C ARG A 94 25.28 10.78 -18.45
N ALA A 95 26.34 10.26 -19.09
CA ALA A 95 26.49 8.83 -19.32
C ALA A 95 26.58 8.05 -18.00
N THR A 96 27.34 8.55 -17.02
CA THR A 96 27.45 7.96 -15.68
C THR A 96 26.10 7.92 -14.94
N VAL A 97 25.34 9.03 -14.94
CA VAL A 97 24.00 9.08 -14.33
C VAL A 97 23.04 8.10 -15.03
N THR A 98 23.12 8.01 -16.37
CA THR A 98 22.30 7.07 -17.15
C THR A 98 22.62 5.62 -16.79
N ALA A 99 23.91 5.27 -16.73
CA ALA A 99 24.35 3.94 -16.34
C ALA A 99 23.90 3.58 -14.92
N ALA A 100 24.04 4.50 -13.95
CA ALA A 100 23.59 4.28 -12.58
C ALA A 100 22.07 4.07 -12.48
N ALA A 101 21.28 4.79 -13.28
CA ALA A 101 19.83 4.61 -13.36
C ALA A 101 19.48 3.21 -13.92
N ASP A 102 20.15 2.78 -14.98
CA ASP A 102 19.90 1.48 -15.61
C ASP A 102 20.33 0.32 -14.69
N ASP A 103 21.46 0.48 -13.99
CA ASP A 103 21.93 -0.46 -12.97
C ASP A 103 20.94 -0.56 -11.80
N LEU A 104 20.34 0.56 -11.37
CA LEU A 104 19.32 0.57 -10.33
C LEU A 104 18.09 -0.25 -10.75
N VAL A 105 17.59 -0.06 -11.98
CA VAL A 105 16.46 -0.83 -12.50
C VAL A 105 16.78 -2.32 -12.53
N ALA A 106 17.99 -2.70 -12.94
CA ALA A 106 18.44 -4.10 -12.93
C ALA A 106 18.53 -4.67 -11.50
N ALA A 107 19.05 -3.90 -10.55
CA ALA A 107 19.15 -4.31 -9.14
C ALA A 107 17.75 -4.46 -8.50
N VAL A 108 16.85 -3.51 -8.71
CA VAL A 108 15.47 -3.57 -8.21
C VAL A 108 14.71 -4.75 -8.82
N ARG A 109 14.87 -5.01 -10.12
CA ARG A 109 14.27 -6.18 -10.78
C ARG A 109 14.74 -7.49 -10.16
N THR A 110 16.04 -7.59 -9.85
CA THR A 110 16.61 -8.76 -9.18
C THR A 110 16.05 -8.92 -7.78
N ALA A 111 16.01 -7.82 -7.01
CA ALA A 111 15.50 -7.79 -5.64
C ALA A 111 13.99 -8.10 -5.55
N ALA A 112 13.19 -7.66 -6.53
CA ALA A 112 11.74 -7.88 -6.57
C ALA A 112 11.38 -9.38 -6.67
N GLY A 113 12.27 -10.22 -7.23
CA GLY A 113 12.06 -11.67 -7.31
C GLY A 113 12.29 -12.40 -5.98
N THR A 114 13.01 -11.79 -5.03
CA THR A 114 13.44 -12.43 -3.78
C THR A 114 12.90 -11.74 -2.52
N THR A 115 12.57 -10.46 -2.62
CA THR A 115 12.10 -9.62 -1.52
C THR A 115 10.59 -9.41 -1.66
N PRO A 116 9.77 -9.91 -0.72
CA PRO A 116 8.31 -9.91 -0.87
C PRO A 116 7.65 -8.52 -0.86
N ARG A 117 8.35 -7.49 -0.37
CA ARG A 117 7.85 -6.13 -0.22
C ARG A 117 8.97 -5.12 -0.48
N LEU A 118 9.12 -4.69 -1.73
CA LEU A 118 10.13 -3.70 -2.13
C LEU A 118 9.46 -2.35 -2.42
N ILE A 119 9.84 -1.33 -1.67
CA ILE A 119 9.39 0.06 -1.85
C ILE A 119 10.58 0.86 -2.39
N VAL A 120 10.37 1.62 -3.46
CA VAL A 120 11.38 2.52 -4.03
C VAL A 120 10.80 3.93 -4.05
N ALA A 121 11.45 4.87 -3.37
CA ALA A 121 11.08 6.28 -3.39
C ALA A 121 12.05 7.04 -4.29
N LEU A 122 11.54 7.61 -5.38
CA LEU A 122 12.27 8.56 -6.20
C LEU A 122 12.13 9.93 -5.56
N CYS A 123 13.18 10.38 -4.89
CA CYS A 123 13.21 11.60 -4.11
C CYS A 123 13.67 12.79 -4.99
N PRO A 124 13.09 13.99 -4.78
CA PRO A 124 13.29 15.13 -5.67
C PRO A 124 14.72 15.67 -5.62
N ALA A 125 15.24 16.11 -6.77
CA ALA A 125 16.49 16.85 -6.84
C ALA A 125 16.33 18.28 -6.29
N SER A 126 17.45 18.95 -5.98
CA SER A 126 17.51 20.31 -5.48
C SER A 126 16.89 21.28 -6.50
N PRO A 127 16.16 22.31 -6.03
CA PRO A 127 15.62 23.35 -6.91
C PRO A 127 16.71 24.01 -7.76
N THR A 128 17.91 24.22 -7.18
CA THR A 128 19.05 24.81 -7.88
C THR A 128 19.48 23.97 -9.08
N LEU A 129 19.62 22.65 -8.94
CA LEU A 129 19.98 21.79 -10.06
C LEU A 129 18.85 21.65 -11.09
N LEU A 130 17.59 21.62 -10.62
CA LEU A 130 16.43 21.57 -11.52
C LEU A 130 16.24 22.85 -12.33
N ALA A 131 16.71 23.98 -11.82
CA ALA A 131 16.69 25.27 -12.51
C ALA A 131 17.77 25.40 -13.59
N ASP A 132 18.80 24.53 -13.58
CA ASP A 132 19.83 24.51 -14.62
C ASP A 132 19.20 24.22 -16.00
N PRO A 133 19.50 25.02 -17.05
CA PRO A 133 18.85 24.89 -18.35
C PRO A 133 19.28 23.65 -19.14
N VAL A 134 20.39 23.01 -18.78
CA VAL A 134 20.95 21.84 -19.47
C VAL A 134 20.76 20.58 -18.65
N ASP A 135 21.22 20.58 -17.40
CA ASP A 135 21.22 19.40 -16.53
C ASP A 135 19.85 19.17 -15.89
N GLY A 136 19.08 20.23 -15.65
CA GLY A 136 17.72 20.13 -15.09
C GLY A 136 16.75 19.30 -15.96
N PRO A 137 16.62 19.58 -17.28
CA PRO A 137 15.82 18.74 -18.18
C PRO A 137 16.29 17.29 -18.23
N PHE A 138 17.60 17.04 -18.26
CA PHE A 138 18.16 15.68 -18.29
C PHE A 138 17.81 14.87 -17.04
N LEU A 139 17.90 15.48 -15.85
CA LEU A 139 17.53 14.79 -14.60
C LEU A 139 16.03 14.54 -14.50
N ARG A 140 15.19 15.48 -14.93
CA ARG A 140 13.73 15.27 -15.00
C ARG A 140 13.37 14.09 -15.92
N ASP A 141 14.04 13.99 -17.07
CA ASP A 141 13.84 12.88 -18.00
C ASP A 141 14.32 11.54 -17.39
N THR A 142 15.47 11.55 -16.71
CA THR A 142 15.99 10.38 -16.00
C THR A 142 15.04 9.90 -14.90
N VAL A 143 14.51 10.80 -14.07
CA VAL A 143 13.52 10.47 -13.03
C VAL A 143 12.25 9.89 -13.64
N ARG A 144 11.76 10.49 -14.75
CA ARG A 144 10.58 9.98 -15.46
C ARG A 144 10.82 8.57 -16.00
N ARG A 145 11.96 8.33 -16.66
CA ARG A 145 12.34 7.01 -17.17
C ARG A 145 12.41 5.97 -16.05
N LEU A 146 13.05 6.32 -14.93
CA LEU A 146 13.09 5.45 -13.74
C LEU A 146 11.68 5.14 -13.21
N ALA A 147 10.80 6.12 -13.10
CA ALA A 147 9.43 5.91 -12.64
C ALA A 147 8.67 4.95 -13.57
N ASP A 148 8.79 5.13 -14.89
CA ASP A 148 8.16 4.28 -15.89
C ASP A 148 8.70 2.84 -15.83
N ASP A 149 10.02 2.66 -15.85
CA ASP A 149 10.68 1.34 -15.86
C ASP A 149 10.44 0.56 -14.56
N LEU A 150 10.54 1.23 -13.41
CA LEU A 150 10.28 0.61 -12.10
C LEU A 150 8.79 0.32 -11.89
N GLY A 151 7.91 1.14 -12.46
CA GLY A 151 6.45 1.00 -12.35
C GLY A 151 5.91 -0.23 -13.09
N LEU A 152 6.66 -0.72 -14.08
CA LEU A 152 6.35 -1.96 -14.81
C LEU A 152 6.77 -3.23 -14.05
N LEU A 153 7.52 -3.12 -12.95
CA LEU A 153 8.01 -4.28 -12.21
C LEU A 153 6.98 -4.78 -11.20
N THR A 154 6.58 -6.05 -11.35
CA THR A 154 5.70 -6.72 -10.38
C THR A 154 6.37 -6.83 -9.02
N GLY A 155 5.65 -6.46 -7.95
CA GLY A 155 6.15 -6.54 -6.57
C GLY A 155 6.97 -5.32 -6.12
N VAL A 156 7.13 -4.31 -6.98
CA VAL A 156 7.75 -3.02 -6.64
C VAL A 156 6.66 -1.98 -6.37
N HIS A 157 6.83 -1.22 -5.29
CA HIS A 157 5.93 -0.15 -4.89
C HIS A 157 6.65 1.19 -4.96
N LEU A 158 6.26 2.04 -5.90
CA LEU A 158 6.88 3.35 -6.06
C LEU A 158 6.28 4.41 -5.14
N ILE A 159 7.14 5.32 -4.70
CA ILE A 159 6.81 6.60 -4.10
C ILE A 159 7.45 7.68 -4.99
N THR A 160 6.66 8.67 -5.38
CA THR A 160 7.08 9.79 -6.24
C THR A 160 6.67 11.13 -5.62
N ASP A 161 6.95 12.23 -6.31
CA ASP A 161 6.49 13.57 -5.92
C ASP A 161 4.96 13.64 -5.78
N ALA A 162 4.23 12.85 -6.58
CA ALA A 162 2.77 12.74 -6.49
C ALA A 162 2.28 12.17 -5.13
N ASP A 163 3.11 11.36 -4.47
CA ASP A 163 2.83 10.76 -3.17
C ASP A 163 3.30 11.62 -1.98
N THR A 164 4.09 12.65 -2.26
CA THR A 164 4.79 13.47 -1.27
C THR A 164 4.48 14.96 -1.47
N LEU A 165 5.21 15.66 -2.34
CA LEU A 165 5.06 17.09 -2.58
C LEU A 165 3.63 17.47 -2.97
N ASP A 166 3.07 16.83 -4.01
CA ASP A 166 1.74 17.16 -4.53
C ASP A 166 0.63 16.74 -3.56
N ALA A 167 0.81 15.60 -2.89
CA ALA A 167 -0.17 15.06 -1.96
C ALA A 167 -0.32 15.94 -0.72
N TYR A 168 0.75 16.58 -0.25
CA TYR A 168 0.76 17.37 0.99
C TYR A 168 0.93 18.88 0.78
N GLY A 169 1.00 19.34 -0.48
CA GLY A 169 1.07 20.75 -0.86
C GLY A 169 2.31 21.45 -0.31
N LEU A 170 3.48 20.83 -0.49
CA LEU A 170 4.74 21.36 0.04
C LEU A 170 5.53 22.11 -1.05
N ASP A 171 5.68 23.42 -0.89
CA ASP A 171 6.40 24.28 -1.86
C ASP A 171 7.94 24.28 -1.67
N GLY A 172 8.41 24.02 -0.43
CA GLY A 172 9.83 24.03 -0.07
C GLY A 172 10.27 22.73 0.60
N TYR A 173 11.18 22.00 -0.04
CA TYR A 173 11.59 20.67 0.42
C TYR A 173 13.10 20.48 0.58
N ALA A 174 13.92 21.32 -0.04
CA ALA A 174 15.39 21.18 -0.03
C ALA A 174 16.06 22.01 1.06
N ASP A 175 17.12 21.45 1.66
CA ASP A 175 18.03 22.14 2.58
C ASP A 175 19.47 22.01 2.05
N GLU A 176 19.85 22.92 1.16
CA GLU A 176 21.16 22.88 0.48
C GLU A 176 22.34 23.03 1.44
N TYR A 177 22.14 23.69 2.59
CA TYR A 177 23.19 23.87 3.58
C TYR A 177 23.46 22.56 4.32
N ALA A 178 22.40 21.91 4.81
CA ALA A 178 22.52 20.59 5.43
C ALA A 178 23.00 19.53 4.42
N ASP A 179 22.62 19.65 3.15
CA ASP A 179 23.10 18.79 2.06
C ASP A 179 24.61 18.89 1.87
N ARG A 180 25.16 20.11 1.80
CA ARG A 180 26.62 20.30 1.67
C ARG A 180 27.40 19.80 2.88
N LEU A 181 26.85 19.99 4.08
CA LEU A 181 27.56 19.69 5.32
C LEU A 181 27.54 18.20 5.68
N GLY A 182 26.44 17.51 5.41
CA GLY A 182 26.22 16.13 5.86
C GLY A 182 25.41 15.26 4.91
N HIS A 183 25.18 15.69 3.68
CA HIS A 183 24.35 15.00 2.69
C HIS A 183 22.94 14.68 3.22
N VAL A 184 22.36 15.69 3.88
CA VAL A 184 21.00 15.73 4.41
C VAL A 184 20.19 16.70 3.54
N PRO A 185 19.62 16.24 2.42
CA PRO A 185 19.19 17.14 1.35
C PRO A 185 17.87 17.87 1.58
N TYR A 186 17.12 17.49 2.61
CA TYR A 186 15.73 17.91 2.75
C TYR A 186 15.42 18.60 4.06
N THR A 187 14.38 19.42 4.04
CA THR A 187 13.82 20.06 5.23
C THR A 187 13.21 19.01 6.19
N PRO A 188 13.14 19.31 7.49
CA PRO A 188 12.45 18.45 8.46
C PRO A 188 10.98 18.18 8.09
N GLU A 189 10.27 19.15 7.50
CA GLU A 189 8.91 18.96 7.01
C GLU A 189 8.87 17.91 5.89
N PHE A 190 9.75 18.00 4.89
CA PHE A 190 9.78 17.02 3.81
C PHE A 190 10.16 15.62 4.30
N PHE A 191 11.13 15.49 5.22
CA PHE A 191 11.43 14.20 5.84
C PHE A 191 10.22 13.58 6.55
N THR A 192 9.37 14.42 7.15
CA THR A 192 8.12 13.97 7.78
C THR A 192 7.12 13.48 6.73
N VAL A 193 6.97 14.21 5.62
CA VAL A 193 6.12 13.81 4.49
C VAL A 193 6.62 12.51 3.86
N LEU A 194 7.93 12.39 3.59
CA LEU A 194 8.55 11.20 3.02
C LEU A 194 8.40 9.98 3.93
N GLY A 195 8.66 10.13 5.24
CA GLY A 195 8.41 9.07 6.23
C GLY A 195 6.95 8.65 6.28
N THR A 196 6.02 9.61 6.11
CA THR A 196 4.59 9.34 6.04
C THR A 196 4.19 8.58 4.77
N ALA A 197 4.76 8.93 3.61
CA ALA A 197 4.54 8.21 2.36
C ALA A 197 5.06 6.75 2.47
N VAL A 198 6.23 6.54 3.09
CA VAL A 198 6.77 5.20 3.37
C VAL A 198 5.83 4.43 4.30
N ALA A 199 5.39 5.03 5.41
CA ALA A 199 4.45 4.41 6.34
C ALA A 199 3.11 4.04 5.68
N ARG A 200 2.57 4.93 4.84
CA ARG A 200 1.36 4.70 4.04
C ARG A 200 1.51 3.48 3.15
N ARG A 201 2.62 3.33 2.44
CA ARG A 201 2.90 2.16 1.60
C ARG A 201 3.06 0.89 2.42
N LEU A 202 3.82 0.92 3.52
CA LEU A 202 3.98 -0.23 4.43
C LEU A 202 2.63 -0.68 5.01
N HIS A 203 1.76 0.27 5.39
CA HIS A 203 0.42 -0.01 5.88
C HIS A 203 -0.44 -0.67 4.79
N ALA A 204 -0.47 -0.10 3.58
CA ALA A 204 -1.24 -0.65 2.45
C ALA A 204 -0.83 -2.08 2.07
N LEU A 205 0.42 -2.49 2.31
CA LEU A 205 0.92 -3.85 2.06
C LEU A 205 0.56 -4.87 3.14
N ARG A 206 0.11 -4.41 4.31
CA ARG A 206 -0.25 -5.26 5.46
C ARG A 206 -1.75 -5.30 5.72
N THR A 207 -2.46 -4.23 5.37
CA THR A 207 -3.88 -4.08 5.69
C THR A 207 -4.76 -4.65 4.57
N PRO A 208 -5.73 -5.53 4.89
CA PRO A 208 -6.73 -5.97 3.92
C PRO A 208 -7.50 -4.78 3.35
N ARG A 209 -7.69 -4.75 2.04
CA ARG A 209 -8.43 -3.64 1.41
C ARG A 209 -9.93 -3.78 1.63
N PRO A 210 -10.63 -2.66 1.82
CA PRO A 210 -12.08 -2.64 1.71
C PRO A 210 -12.49 -3.08 0.30
N LYS A 211 -13.57 -3.85 0.23
CA LYS A 211 -14.09 -4.44 -1.01
C LYS A 211 -15.25 -3.63 -1.58
N VAL A 212 -15.96 -2.88 -0.74
CA VAL A 212 -17.16 -2.12 -1.12
C VAL A 212 -17.04 -0.67 -0.69
N LEU A 213 -17.34 0.24 -1.61
CA LEU A 213 -17.53 1.66 -1.36
C LEU A 213 -19.03 1.94 -1.50
N VAL A 214 -19.64 2.43 -0.43
CA VAL A 214 -21.01 2.92 -0.41
C VAL A 214 -20.96 4.43 -0.33
N VAL A 215 -21.53 5.11 -1.32
CA VAL A 215 -21.48 6.56 -1.44
C VAL A 215 -22.89 7.15 -1.39
N ASP A 216 -23.04 8.28 -0.72
CA ASP A 216 -24.23 9.11 -0.87
C ASP A 216 -24.29 9.77 -2.25
N ALA A 217 -25.46 10.30 -2.62
CA ALA A 217 -25.69 10.98 -3.88
C ALA A 217 -25.67 12.51 -3.73
N ASP A 218 -26.68 13.08 -3.08
CA ASP A 218 -26.79 14.53 -2.86
C ASP A 218 -25.62 15.05 -2.02
N ASN A 219 -25.10 16.23 -2.35
CA ASN A 219 -23.90 16.87 -1.78
C ASN A 219 -22.61 16.02 -1.72
N THR A 220 -22.63 14.84 -2.33
CA THR A 220 -21.51 13.89 -2.38
C THR A 220 -21.09 13.64 -3.82
N LEU A 221 -21.96 13.07 -4.66
CA LEU A 221 -21.73 12.88 -6.09
C LEU A 221 -21.99 14.17 -6.89
N TRP A 222 -22.90 15.02 -6.44
CA TRP A 222 -23.19 16.33 -7.02
C TRP A 222 -23.51 17.31 -5.91
N ASP A 223 -23.49 18.61 -6.23
CA ASP A 223 -23.93 19.65 -5.30
C ASP A 223 -25.43 19.92 -5.48
N GLY A 224 -26.15 20.05 -4.37
CA GLY A 224 -27.60 20.22 -4.36
C GLY A 224 -28.37 18.95 -4.01
N VAL A 225 -29.68 19.11 -3.84
CA VAL A 225 -30.61 18.06 -3.41
C VAL A 225 -31.57 17.77 -4.55
N VAL A 226 -31.44 16.61 -5.21
CA VAL A 226 -32.22 16.31 -6.43
C VAL A 226 -33.73 16.36 -6.20
N GLY A 227 -34.20 16.03 -5.00
CA GLY A 227 -35.63 16.09 -4.65
C GLY A 227 -36.20 17.51 -4.57
N GLU A 228 -35.33 18.51 -4.35
CA GLU A 228 -35.71 19.93 -4.21
C GLU A 228 -35.37 20.72 -5.47
N ASP A 229 -34.14 20.55 -5.98
CA ASP A 229 -33.59 21.30 -7.12
C ASP A 229 -33.99 20.69 -8.48
N GLY A 230 -34.46 19.44 -8.47
CA GLY A 230 -34.73 18.68 -9.68
C GLY A 230 -33.45 18.25 -10.41
N VAL A 231 -33.62 17.42 -11.44
CA VAL A 231 -32.51 16.83 -12.21
C VAL A 231 -31.60 17.90 -12.84
N ASP A 232 -32.18 18.98 -13.35
CA ASP A 232 -31.40 20.04 -14.02
C ASP A 232 -30.75 21.04 -13.05
N GLY A 233 -31.22 21.08 -11.80
CA GLY A 233 -30.77 22.01 -10.78
C GLY A 233 -29.50 21.58 -10.02
N VAL A 234 -29.16 20.28 -10.04
CA VAL A 234 -27.94 19.79 -9.40
C VAL A 234 -26.68 20.19 -10.18
N HIS A 235 -25.63 20.60 -9.47
CA HIS A 235 -24.38 21.06 -10.06
C HIS A 235 -23.27 20.01 -9.97
N ILE A 236 -22.51 19.86 -11.05
CA ILE A 236 -21.41 18.89 -11.15
C ILE A 236 -20.17 19.63 -11.66
N GLY A 237 -19.43 20.22 -10.72
CA GLY A 237 -18.18 20.93 -10.99
C GLY A 237 -16.97 20.01 -11.23
N PRO A 238 -15.82 20.57 -11.61
CA PRO A 238 -14.58 19.82 -11.86
C PRO A 238 -14.14 18.91 -10.71
N GLU A 239 -14.32 19.35 -9.47
CA GLU A 239 -13.94 18.61 -8.27
C GLU A 239 -14.83 17.37 -8.06
N ARG A 240 -16.14 17.49 -8.34
CA ARG A 240 -17.08 16.35 -8.33
C ARG A 240 -16.76 15.37 -9.46
N GLN A 241 -16.39 15.87 -10.64
CA GLN A 241 -15.94 15.03 -11.75
C GLN A 241 -14.66 14.25 -11.38
N ALA A 242 -13.70 14.89 -10.72
CA ALA A 242 -12.49 14.21 -10.23
C ALA A 242 -12.82 13.16 -9.16
N LEU A 243 -13.81 13.39 -8.30
CA LEU A 243 -14.32 12.38 -7.35
C LEU A 243 -14.94 11.19 -8.10
N HIS A 244 -15.71 11.42 -9.16
CA HIS A 244 -16.27 10.35 -9.99
C HIS A 244 -15.16 9.52 -10.65
N GLU A 245 -14.14 10.18 -11.20
CA GLU A 245 -12.98 9.51 -11.80
C GLU A 245 -12.24 8.65 -10.77
N LEU A 246 -12.11 9.12 -9.53
CA LEU A 246 -11.57 8.33 -8.42
C LEU A 246 -12.43 7.09 -8.17
N LEU A 247 -13.76 7.23 -8.03
CA LEU A 247 -14.66 6.09 -7.84
C LEU A 247 -14.60 5.09 -9.02
N VAL A 248 -14.50 5.57 -10.25
CA VAL A 248 -14.31 4.74 -11.44
C VAL A 248 -12.96 4.02 -11.39
N ALA A 249 -11.89 4.68 -10.94
CA ALA A 249 -10.59 4.04 -10.75
C ALA A 249 -10.66 2.94 -9.67
N GLN A 250 -11.37 3.18 -8.56
CA GLN A 250 -11.62 2.15 -7.54
C GLN A 250 -12.37 0.94 -8.11
N GLN A 251 -13.38 1.20 -8.94
CA GLN A 251 -14.16 0.16 -9.61
C GLN A 251 -13.29 -0.68 -10.56
N ARG A 252 -12.43 -0.02 -11.34
CA ARG A 252 -11.47 -0.68 -12.25
C ARG A 252 -10.42 -1.49 -11.48
N ALA A 253 -10.08 -1.05 -10.27
CA ALA A 253 -9.22 -1.76 -9.33
C ALA A 253 -9.92 -2.89 -8.56
N GLY A 254 -11.14 -3.28 -8.96
CA GLY A 254 -11.83 -4.45 -8.40
C GLY A 254 -12.78 -4.15 -7.24
N ARG A 255 -12.97 -2.88 -6.85
CA ARG A 255 -13.91 -2.52 -5.77
C ARG A 255 -15.35 -2.45 -6.28
N LEU A 256 -16.29 -2.82 -5.43
CA LEU A 256 -17.72 -2.68 -5.69
C LEU A 256 -18.16 -1.27 -5.28
N ILE A 257 -18.82 -0.56 -6.18
CA ILE A 257 -19.35 0.78 -5.89
C ILE A 257 -20.86 0.67 -5.73
N CYS A 258 -21.39 1.15 -4.62
CA CYS A 258 -22.81 1.17 -4.32
C CYS A 258 -23.25 2.59 -3.97
N VAL A 259 -24.47 2.96 -4.35
CA VAL A 259 -25.10 4.22 -3.93
C VAL A 259 -26.14 3.94 -2.85
N SER A 260 -26.11 4.71 -1.76
CA SER A 260 -27.10 4.69 -0.67
C SER A 260 -27.52 6.12 -0.34
N SER A 261 -28.66 6.55 -0.85
CA SER A 261 -29.14 7.93 -0.74
C SER A 261 -30.56 8.03 -0.19
N LYS A 262 -30.91 9.15 0.46
CA LYS A 262 -32.26 9.43 0.96
C LYS A 262 -33.08 10.21 -0.06
N ASN A 263 -33.33 9.60 -1.22
CA ASN A 263 -34.03 10.22 -2.34
C ASN A 263 -34.85 9.20 -3.11
N THR A 264 -35.80 9.65 -3.93
CA THR A 264 -36.58 8.73 -4.76
C THR A 264 -35.65 8.08 -5.76
N GLU A 265 -35.65 6.75 -5.84
CA GLU A 265 -34.79 6.04 -6.78
C GLU A 265 -34.97 6.50 -8.23
N ALA A 266 -36.18 6.87 -8.63
CA ALA A 266 -36.45 7.44 -9.95
C ALA A 266 -35.68 8.74 -10.20
N ASP A 267 -35.59 9.64 -9.21
CA ASP A 267 -34.96 10.95 -9.33
C ASP A 267 -33.43 10.80 -9.42
N VAL A 268 -32.86 9.97 -8.56
CA VAL A 268 -31.42 9.65 -8.59
C VAL A 268 -31.05 9.02 -9.94
N ARG A 269 -31.84 8.05 -10.42
CA ARG A 269 -31.61 7.44 -11.75
C ARG A 269 -31.76 8.44 -12.89
N ALA A 270 -32.67 9.40 -12.79
CA ALA A 270 -32.85 10.44 -13.79
C ALA A 270 -31.62 11.35 -13.89
N VAL A 271 -30.98 11.68 -12.77
CA VAL A 271 -29.68 12.39 -12.74
C VAL A 271 -28.60 11.58 -13.48
N PHE A 272 -28.46 10.29 -13.18
CA PHE A 272 -27.51 9.41 -13.89
C PHE A 272 -27.77 9.27 -15.40
N ALA A 273 -29.03 9.38 -15.83
CA ALA A 273 -29.39 9.24 -17.24
C ALA A 273 -29.33 10.58 -18.02
N GLY A 274 -29.61 11.69 -17.33
CA GLY A 274 -29.82 13.00 -17.94
C GLY A 274 -28.63 13.97 -17.87
N ARG A 275 -27.66 13.73 -16.98
CA ARG A 275 -26.53 14.66 -16.75
C ARG A 275 -25.26 14.21 -17.46
N PRO A 276 -24.86 14.85 -18.58
CA PRO A 276 -23.65 14.49 -19.32
C PRO A 276 -22.35 14.78 -18.56
N GLU A 277 -22.39 15.62 -17.53
CA GLU A 277 -21.25 15.98 -16.69
C GLU A 277 -20.82 14.84 -15.75
N LEU A 278 -21.70 13.88 -15.46
CA LEU A 278 -21.37 12.72 -14.62
C LEU A 278 -20.31 11.85 -15.31
N ARG A 279 -19.15 11.68 -14.67
CA ARG A 279 -18.10 10.75 -15.14
C ARG A 279 -18.29 9.32 -14.64
N ILE A 280 -19.20 9.13 -13.68
CA ILE A 280 -19.61 7.82 -13.17
C ILE A 280 -21.00 7.47 -13.68
N GLY A 281 -21.12 6.33 -14.35
CA GLY A 281 -22.39 5.82 -14.90
C GLY A 281 -23.01 4.70 -14.06
N LEU A 282 -24.28 4.39 -14.30
CA LEU A 282 -25.00 3.28 -13.64
C LEU A 282 -24.33 1.91 -13.87
N ASP A 283 -23.61 1.76 -14.97
CA ASP A 283 -22.82 0.60 -15.33
C ASP A 283 -21.60 0.39 -14.42
N HIS A 284 -21.09 1.47 -13.80
CA HIS A 284 -20.03 1.41 -12.79
C HIS A 284 -20.56 0.98 -11.42
N LEU A 285 -21.87 1.07 -11.18
CA LEU A 285 -22.49 0.73 -9.90
C LEU A 285 -22.84 -0.76 -9.80
N THR A 286 -22.49 -1.37 -8.68
CA THR A 286 -22.94 -2.70 -8.27
C THR A 286 -24.39 -2.67 -7.81
N ALA A 287 -24.75 -1.67 -7.01
CA ALA A 287 -26.10 -1.44 -6.52
C ALA A 287 -26.39 0.06 -6.37
N LEU A 288 -27.65 0.42 -6.56
CA LEU A 288 -28.20 1.73 -6.23
C LEU A 288 -29.43 1.48 -5.36
N ARG A 289 -29.44 2.09 -4.18
CA ARG A 289 -30.54 2.05 -3.22
C ARG A 289 -30.84 3.49 -2.84
N ALA A 290 -32.06 3.94 -3.12
CA ALA A 290 -32.49 5.27 -2.75
C ALA A 290 -33.89 5.18 -2.13
N ASP A 291 -33.94 5.25 -0.80
CA ASP A 291 -35.13 5.12 0.03
C ASP A 291 -34.88 5.75 1.42
N TRP A 292 -35.94 6.03 2.18
CA TRP A 292 -35.84 6.87 3.40
C TRP A 292 -35.55 6.03 4.64
N ARG A 293 -35.18 4.75 4.47
CA ARG A 293 -34.75 3.90 5.58
C ARG A 293 -33.38 4.37 6.09
N PRO A 294 -32.99 4.00 7.32
CA PRO A 294 -31.65 4.28 7.82
C PRO A 294 -30.58 3.70 6.88
N LYS A 295 -29.53 4.47 6.55
CA LYS A 295 -28.49 4.03 5.62
C LYS A 295 -27.74 2.81 6.16
N SER A 296 -27.61 2.65 7.49
CA SER A 296 -27.06 1.42 8.08
C SER A 296 -27.86 0.16 7.75
N ALA A 297 -29.20 0.25 7.62
CA ALA A 297 -30.03 -0.89 7.23
C ALA A 297 -29.71 -1.30 5.80
N THR A 298 -29.62 -0.33 4.88
CA THR A 298 -29.21 -0.55 3.49
C THR A 298 -27.82 -1.19 3.40
N VAL A 299 -26.84 -0.73 4.19
CA VAL A 299 -25.49 -1.32 4.17
C VAL A 299 -25.49 -2.77 4.68
N ARG A 300 -26.28 -3.12 5.71
CA ARG A 300 -26.42 -4.52 6.16
C ARG A 300 -27.08 -5.42 5.12
N GLU A 301 -28.09 -4.90 4.41
CA GLU A 301 -28.72 -5.59 3.29
C GLU A 301 -27.70 -5.84 2.17
N LEU A 302 -26.90 -4.82 1.80
CA LEU A 302 -25.83 -4.95 0.83
C LEU A 302 -24.76 -5.95 1.28
N ALA A 303 -24.37 -5.96 2.55
CA ALA A 303 -23.42 -6.93 3.11
C ALA A 303 -23.92 -8.37 2.96
N THR A 304 -25.19 -8.61 3.28
CA THR A 304 -25.84 -9.92 3.13
C THR A 304 -25.99 -10.30 1.66
N GLU A 305 -26.41 -9.36 0.81
CA GLU A 305 -26.56 -9.56 -0.64
C GLU A 305 -25.22 -9.89 -1.30
N LEU A 306 -24.15 -9.21 -0.92
CA LEU A 306 -22.83 -9.37 -1.51
C LEU A 306 -22.01 -10.51 -0.89
N ASP A 307 -22.50 -11.14 0.19
CA ASP A 307 -21.80 -12.16 0.98
C ASP A 307 -20.44 -11.65 1.49
N LEU A 308 -20.46 -10.45 2.09
CA LEU A 308 -19.28 -9.76 2.61
C LEU A 308 -19.52 -9.28 4.04
N GLY A 309 -18.50 -9.35 4.89
CA GLY A 309 -18.53 -8.75 6.21
C GLY A 309 -18.56 -7.22 6.16
N LEU A 310 -19.17 -6.59 7.17
CA LEU A 310 -19.26 -5.12 7.29
C LEU A 310 -17.89 -4.44 7.41
N ASP A 311 -16.89 -5.16 7.92
CA ASP A 311 -15.47 -4.77 7.97
C ASP A 311 -14.84 -4.57 6.57
N SER A 312 -15.49 -5.05 5.52
CA SER A 312 -15.08 -4.85 4.13
C SER A 312 -15.70 -3.62 3.46
N PHE A 313 -16.50 -2.83 4.18
CA PHE A 313 -17.24 -1.67 3.64
C PHE A 313 -16.62 -0.34 4.06
N VAL A 314 -16.62 0.61 3.14
CA VAL A 314 -16.42 2.03 3.39
C VAL A 314 -17.70 2.78 3.06
N PHE A 315 -18.14 3.66 3.94
CA PHE A 315 -19.30 4.51 3.77
C PHE A 315 -18.87 5.98 3.69
N LEU A 316 -19.24 6.65 2.59
CA LEU A 316 -18.88 8.03 2.27
C LEU A 316 -20.16 8.87 2.19
N ASP A 317 -20.24 9.92 3.00
CA ASP A 317 -21.43 10.77 3.13
C ASP A 317 -21.00 12.15 3.69
N ASP A 318 -21.62 13.23 3.26
CA ASP A 318 -21.33 14.58 3.80
C ASP A 318 -22.11 14.87 5.09
N SER A 319 -23.24 14.19 5.31
CA SER A 319 -24.15 14.42 6.42
C SER A 319 -23.60 13.86 7.74
N PRO A 320 -23.32 14.71 8.75
CA PRO A 320 -22.85 14.25 10.05
C PRO A 320 -23.88 13.35 10.76
N VAL A 321 -25.17 13.52 10.46
CA VAL A 321 -26.25 12.71 11.04
C VAL A 321 -26.21 11.28 10.50
N GLU A 322 -26.07 11.11 9.19
CA GLU A 322 -25.99 9.80 8.56
C GLU A 322 -24.68 9.08 8.93
N CYS A 323 -23.55 9.81 8.94
CA CYS A 323 -22.30 9.24 9.42
C CYS A 323 -22.36 8.85 10.91
N GLY A 324 -23.02 9.64 11.75
CA GLY A 324 -23.24 9.32 13.16
C GLY A 324 -24.09 8.07 13.35
N GLU A 325 -25.17 7.95 12.57
CA GLU A 325 -26.04 6.76 12.55
C GLU A 325 -25.27 5.51 12.12
N MET A 326 -24.51 5.60 11.02
CA MET A 326 -23.68 4.49 10.52
C MET A 326 -22.67 4.01 11.58
N ARG A 327 -21.95 4.94 12.23
CA ARG A 327 -20.97 4.59 13.27
C ARG A 327 -21.61 3.93 14.49
N ALA A 328 -22.82 4.35 14.87
CA ALA A 328 -23.53 3.78 16.01
C ALA A 328 -24.10 2.40 15.69
N ALA A 329 -24.62 2.21 14.48
CA ALA A 329 -25.38 1.03 14.11
C ALA A 329 -24.50 -0.07 13.46
N CYS A 330 -23.43 0.32 12.78
CA CYS A 330 -22.49 -0.53 12.05
C CYS A 330 -21.02 -0.10 12.33
N PRO A 331 -20.52 -0.26 13.56
CA PRO A 331 -19.19 0.21 13.96
C PRO A 331 -18.02 -0.43 13.19
N GLU A 332 -18.25 -1.56 12.54
CA GLU A 332 -17.28 -2.26 11.67
C GLU A 332 -17.08 -1.58 10.31
N VAL A 333 -18.04 -0.77 9.86
CA VAL A 333 -17.96 -0.04 8.58
C VAL A 333 -17.06 1.18 8.73
N LEU A 334 -16.05 1.31 7.87
CA LEU A 334 -15.23 2.53 7.80
C LEU A 334 -16.10 3.69 7.31
N THR A 335 -16.50 4.56 8.21
CA THR A 335 -17.32 5.74 7.89
C THR A 335 -16.44 6.96 7.76
N VAL A 336 -16.43 7.59 6.58
CA VAL A 336 -15.67 8.82 6.32
C VAL A 336 -16.67 9.92 6.02
N GLN A 337 -16.74 10.91 6.92
CA GLN A 337 -17.54 12.10 6.69
C GLN A 337 -16.81 13.03 5.72
N LEU A 338 -17.45 13.34 4.59
CA LEU A 338 -16.91 14.26 3.61
C LEU A 338 -17.25 15.71 3.99
N PRO A 339 -16.31 16.66 3.85
CA PRO A 339 -16.64 18.08 3.88
C PRO A 339 -17.69 18.43 2.83
N ALA A 340 -18.56 19.39 3.15
CA ALA A 340 -19.58 19.87 2.22
C ALA A 340 -18.96 20.50 0.95
N ASP A 341 -17.76 21.07 1.05
CA ASP A 341 -17.04 21.61 -0.10
C ASP A 341 -16.37 20.49 -0.92
N ALA A 342 -16.61 20.52 -2.24
CA ALA A 342 -16.14 19.47 -3.15
C ALA A 342 -14.61 19.30 -3.18
N ALA A 343 -13.86 20.41 -3.05
CA ALA A 343 -12.40 20.38 -2.98
C ALA A 343 -11.89 19.67 -1.70
N GLY A 344 -12.51 19.98 -0.56
CA GLY A 344 -12.27 19.35 0.73
C GLY A 344 -12.62 17.87 0.71
N ALA A 345 -13.77 17.49 0.12
CA ALA A 345 -14.16 16.10 -0.08
C ALA A 345 -13.13 15.32 -0.91
N LEU A 346 -12.71 15.86 -2.05
CA LEU A 346 -11.70 15.24 -2.90
C LEU A 346 -10.37 15.09 -2.16
N ARG A 347 -9.94 16.12 -1.41
CA ARG A 347 -8.73 16.06 -0.59
C ARG A 347 -8.84 14.97 0.49
N THR A 348 -9.95 14.90 1.21
CA THR A 348 -10.19 13.87 2.22
C THR A 348 -10.12 12.46 1.62
N LEU A 349 -10.69 12.23 0.44
CA LEU A 349 -10.58 10.93 -0.24
C LEU A 349 -9.13 10.60 -0.65
N ARG A 350 -8.34 11.58 -1.11
CA ARG A 350 -6.92 11.38 -1.44
C ARG A 350 -6.06 11.00 -0.24
N HIS A 351 -6.44 11.41 0.97
CA HIS A 351 -5.77 11.03 2.22
C HIS A 351 -6.45 9.85 2.95
N CYS A 352 -7.53 9.29 2.40
CA CYS A 352 -8.14 8.08 2.95
C CYS A 352 -7.33 6.85 2.50
N TRP A 353 -6.29 6.49 3.26
CA TRP A 353 -5.32 5.43 2.90
C TRP A 353 -5.95 4.07 2.53
N PRO A 354 -7.07 3.62 3.16
CA PRO A 354 -7.74 2.41 2.71
C PRO A 354 -8.26 2.47 1.27
N LEU A 355 -8.34 3.66 0.65
CA LEU A 355 -8.71 3.88 -0.74
C LEU A 355 -7.50 3.86 -1.70
N ASP A 356 -6.29 3.58 -1.22
CA ASP A 356 -5.14 3.49 -2.11
C ASP A 356 -5.36 2.41 -3.17
N VAL A 357 -5.15 2.78 -4.43
CA VAL A 357 -5.17 1.89 -5.59
C VAL A 357 -3.71 1.67 -5.99
N PRO A 358 -3.08 0.56 -5.57
CA PRO A 358 -1.78 0.21 -6.15
C PRO A 358 -1.96 -0.27 -7.59
N ALA A 359 -0.85 -0.25 -8.34
CA ALA A 359 -0.78 -0.70 -9.73
C ALA A 359 -1.56 -2.01 -9.92
N VAL A 360 -2.48 -1.96 -10.89
CA VAL A 360 -3.52 -2.96 -11.15
C VAL A 360 -2.90 -4.34 -11.33
N THR A 361 -3.34 -5.32 -10.54
CA THR A 361 -3.04 -6.73 -10.81
C THR A 361 -4.15 -7.34 -11.67
N ASP A 362 -3.80 -8.24 -12.58
CA ASP A 362 -4.77 -8.91 -13.47
C ASP A 362 -5.88 -9.69 -12.72
N ASP A 363 -5.63 -10.07 -11.45
CA ASP A 363 -6.59 -10.76 -10.58
C ASP A 363 -7.77 -9.84 -10.16
N ASP A 364 -7.58 -8.51 -10.14
CA ASP A 364 -8.59 -7.53 -9.72
C ASP A 364 -9.61 -7.21 -10.84
N ARG A 365 -9.18 -7.18 -12.11
CA ARG A 365 -10.07 -6.99 -13.28
C ARG A 365 -11.06 -8.15 -13.45
N LEU A 366 -10.63 -9.38 -13.16
CA LEU A 366 -11.47 -10.59 -13.27
C LEU A 366 -12.60 -10.62 -12.22
N ARG A 367 -12.46 -9.87 -11.12
CA ARG A 367 -13.36 -9.88 -9.97
C ARG A 367 -14.63 -9.05 -10.20
N THR A 368 -14.51 -7.87 -10.82
CA THR A 368 -15.65 -7.02 -11.18
C THR A 368 -16.52 -7.64 -12.27
N GLU A 369 -15.91 -8.32 -13.25
CA GLU A 369 -16.65 -9.10 -14.23
C GLU A 369 -17.38 -10.29 -13.60
N HIS A 370 -16.76 -10.96 -12.62
CA HIS A 370 -17.40 -12.06 -11.89
C HIS A 370 -18.67 -11.59 -11.14
N TYR A 371 -18.68 -10.40 -10.53
CA TYR A 371 -19.86 -9.85 -9.87
C TYR A 371 -20.94 -9.36 -10.84
N ARG A 372 -20.57 -8.71 -11.96
CA ARG A 372 -21.54 -8.36 -13.03
C ARG A 372 -22.23 -9.62 -13.59
N ARG A 373 -21.47 -10.71 -13.75
CA ARG A 373 -22.00 -12.03 -14.17
C ARG A 373 -22.90 -12.65 -13.10
N GLU A 374 -22.56 -12.55 -11.81
CA GLU A 374 -23.41 -13.08 -10.72
C GLU A 374 -24.72 -12.28 -10.54
N ARG A 375 -24.71 -10.96 -10.81
CA ARG A 375 -25.94 -10.15 -10.87
C ARG A 375 -26.89 -10.63 -11.97
N ARG A 376 -26.38 -10.87 -13.18
CA ARG A 376 -27.16 -11.43 -14.31
C ARG A 376 -27.69 -12.85 -13.99
N ARG A 377 -26.93 -13.65 -13.24
CA ARG A 377 -27.36 -14.98 -12.74
C ARG A 377 -28.44 -14.88 -11.66
N ARG A 378 -28.44 -13.84 -10.82
CA ARG A 378 -29.46 -13.60 -9.79
C ARG A 378 -30.77 -13.06 -10.36
N GLU A 379 -30.74 -12.23 -11.40
CA GLU A 379 -31.94 -11.87 -12.19
C GLU A 379 -32.65 -13.14 -12.69
N LEU A 380 -31.87 -14.15 -13.05
CA LEU A 380 -32.38 -15.47 -13.39
C LEU A 380 -32.88 -16.29 -12.20
N ARG A 381 -32.21 -16.27 -11.04
CA ARG A 381 -32.77 -16.87 -9.81
C ARG A 381 -34.11 -16.24 -9.44
N GLY A 382 -34.25 -14.93 -9.55
CA GLY A 382 -35.49 -14.21 -9.26
C GLY A 382 -36.65 -14.56 -10.20
N SER A 383 -36.33 -15.08 -11.39
CA SER A 383 -37.33 -15.51 -12.40
C SER A 383 -37.73 -16.98 -12.32
N VAL A 384 -37.10 -17.78 -11.44
CA VAL A 384 -37.20 -19.25 -11.45
C VAL A 384 -37.63 -19.76 -10.05
N GLY A 385 -38.61 -20.68 -10.00
CA GLY A 385 -39.29 -21.07 -8.77
C GLY A 385 -38.53 -22.07 -7.88
N THR A 386 -37.57 -22.81 -8.42
CA THR A 386 -36.84 -23.85 -7.67
C THR A 386 -35.33 -23.87 -7.95
N VAL A 387 -34.54 -24.40 -7.00
CA VAL A 387 -33.08 -24.60 -7.15
C VAL A 387 -32.74 -25.54 -8.30
N ALA A 388 -33.59 -26.55 -8.55
CA ALA A 388 -33.42 -27.48 -9.65
C ALA A 388 -33.53 -26.79 -11.02
N GLU A 389 -34.55 -25.95 -11.21
CA GLU A 389 -34.75 -25.18 -12.43
C GLU A 389 -33.64 -24.13 -12.63
N PHE A 390 -33.13 -23.54 -11.54
CA PHE A 390 -32.01 -22.61 -11.62
C PHE A 390 -30.72 -23.30 -12.08
N VAL A 391 -30.36 -24.45 -11.46
CA VAL A 391 -29.15 -25.21 -11.83
C VAL A 391 -29.26 -25.75 -13.27
N ALA A 392 -30.43 -26.25 -13.67
CA ALA A 392 -30.68 -26.65 -15.05
C ALA A 392 -30.57 -25.47 -16.02
N GLY A 393 -31.10 -24.30 -15.63
CA GLY A 393 -31.05 -23.08 -16.41
C GLY A 393 -29.65 -22.49 -16.60
N LEU A 394 -28.69 -22.78 -15.72
CA LEU A 394 -27.30 -22.32 -15.89
C LEU A 394 -26.59 -22.99 -17.07
N GLY A 395 -26.93 -24.24 -17.41
CA GLY A 395 -26.24 -24.99 -18.47
C GLY A 395 -24.76 -25.24 -18.14
N LEU A 396 -24.46 -25.65 -16.91
CA LEU A 396 -23.08 -25.88 -16.45
C LEU A 396 -22.39 -26.98 -17.28
N THR A 397 -21.21 -26.64 -17.80
CA THR A 397 -20.28 -27.57 -18.46
C THR A 397 -19.04 -27.71 -17.59
N VAL A 398 -18.75 -28.94 -17.15
CA VAL A 398 -17.59 -29.27 -16.33
C VAL A 398 -16.62 -30.08 -17.17
N THR A 399 -15.40 -29.57 -17.32
CA THR A 399 -14.31 -30.24 -18.04
C THR A 399 -13.26 -30.65 -17.02
N VAL A 400 -12.85 -31.91 -17.07
CA VAL A 400 -11.72 -32.42 -16.29
C VAL A 400 -10.70 -32.92 -17.28
N ALA A 401 -9.52 -32.29 -17.34
CA ALA A 401 -8.49 -32.57 -18.32
C ALA A 401 -7.11 -32.65 -17.66
N PRO A 402 -6.14 -33.38 -18.23
CA PRO A 402 -4.75 -33.35 -17.77
C PRO A 402 -4.22 -31.92 -17.71
N ALA A 403 -3.57 -31.56 -16.60
CA ALA A 403 -3.04 -30.22 -16.41
C ALA A 403 -1.85 -29.95 -17.34
N THR A 404 -1.78 -28.74 -17.89
CA THR A 404 -0.64 -28.28 -18.69
C THR A 404 0.38 -27.52 -17.83
N PRO A 405 1.66 -27.41 -18.25
CA PRO A 405 2.71 -26.76 -17.45
C PRO A 405 2.41 -25.30 -17.06
N ASP A 406 1.75 -24.55 -17.94
CA ASP A 406 1.32 -23.16 -17.72
C ASP A 406 0.22 -23.01 -16.67
N GLN A 407 -0.48 -24.10 -16.31
CA GLN A 407 -1.54 -24.09 -15.31
C GLN A 407 -1.04 -24.35 -13.88
N LEU A 408 0.21 -24.82 -13.72
CA LEU A 408 0.72 -25.32 -12.44
C LEU A 408 0.76 -24.25 -11.35
N ASP A 409 1.14 -23.01 -11.67
CA ASP A 409 1.13 -21.90 -10.71
C ASP A 409 -0.28 -21.61 -10.20
N ARG A 410 -1.28 -21.66 -11.09
CA ARG A 410 -2.69 -21.46 -10.72
C ARG A 410 -3.21 -22.61 -9.86
N LEU A 411 -2.86 -23.84 -10.18
CA LEU A 411 -3.25 -25.02 -9.40
C LEU A 411 -2.61 -25.00 -8.01
N ALA A 412 -1.34 -24.59 -7.90
CA ALA A 412 -0.65 -24.39 -6.63
C ALA A 412 -1.36 -23.34 -5.75
N GLN A 413 -1.74 -22.19 -6.33
CA GLN A 413 -2.53 -21.16 -5.62
C GLN A 413 -3.85 -21.72 -5.08
N LEU A 414 -4.53 -22.61 -5.82
CA LEU A 414 -5.77 -23.23 -5.36
C LEU A 414 -5.55 -24.10 -4.13
N THR A 415 -4.43 -24.83 -4.03
CA THR A 415 -4.11 -25.62 -2.83
C THR A 415 -3.90 -24.74 -1.59
N GLN A 416 -3.37 -23.53 -1.76
CA GLN A 416 -3.13 -22.60 -0.65
C GLN A 416 -4.39 -21.89 -0.18
N ARG A 417 -5.29 -21.54 -1.11
CA ARG A 417 -6.49 -20.73 -0.84
C ARG A 417 -7.74 -21.55 -0.51
N THR A 418 -7.82 -22.81 -0.94
CA THR A 418 -9.04 -23.63 -0.81
C THR A 418 -9.03 -24.45 0.47
N ASN A 419 -9.85 -24.05 1.45
CA ASN A 419 -9.95 -24.74 2.75
C ASN A 419 -11.34 -25.37 3.02
N GLN A 420 -12.39 -24.96 2.28
CA GLN A 420 -13.77 -25.44 2.54
C GLN A 420 -14.09 -26.77 1.83
N PHE A 421 -13.71 -26.90 0.55
CA PHE A 421 -13.82 -28.16 -0.19
C PHE A 421 -12.43 -28.60 -0.63
N ASN A 422 -11.71 -29.20 0.32
CA ASN A 422 -10.41 -29.80 0.11
C ASN A 422 -10.33 -31.02 1.02
N LEU A 423 -10.20 -32.21 0.43
CA LEU A 423 -10.30 -33.46 1.21
C LEU A 423 -9.13 -33.63 2.17
N THR A 424 -7.90 -33.29 1.77
CA THR A 424 -6.69 -33.55 2.57
C THR A 424 -6.03 -32.30 3.12
N THR A 425 -6.37 -31.12 2.59
CA THR A 425 -5.80 -29.80 2.98
C THR A 425 -4.29 -29.66 2.76
N VAL A 426 -3.69 -30.58 2.01
CA VAL A 426 -2.26 -30.55 1.65
C VAL A 426 -2.02 -29.36 0.70
N ARG A 427 -1.05 -28.52 1.07
CA ARG A 427 -0.63 -27.36 0.28
C ARG A 427 0.59 -27.73 -0.53
N ARG A 428 0.60 -27.34 -1.82
CA ARG A 428 1.71 -27.64 -2.73
C ARG A 428 2.07 -26.41 -3.56
N THR A 429 3.36 -26.26 -3.80
CA THR A 429 3.94 -25.35 -4.79
C THR A 429 3.80 -25.93 -6.21
N ALA A 430 3.99 -25.10 -7.23
CA ALA A 430 3.97 -25.56 -8.62
C ALA A 430 5.02 -26.64 -8.88
N ALA A 431 6.22 -26.48 -8.30
CA ALA A 431 7.30 -27.47 -8.38
C ALA A 431 6.91 -28.81 -7.72
N GLU A 432 6.27 -28.79 -6.56
CA GLU A 432 5.81 -30.00 -5.88
C GLU A 432 4.70 -30.73 -6.65
N ILE A 433 3.80 -29.99 -7.32
CA ILE A 433 2.78 -30.59 -8.19
C ILE A 433 3.45 -31.25 -9.41
N ALA A 434 4.36 -30.53 -10.07
CA ALA A 434 5.08 -31.01 -11.26
C ALA A 434 5.89 -32.29 -10.98
N HIS A 435 6.55 -32.36 -9.83
CA HIS A 435 7.43 -33.47 -9.46
C HIS A 435 6.74 -34.52 -8.56
N SER A 436 5.42 -34.46 -8.39
CA SER A 436 4.68 -35.37 -7.50
C SER A 436 4.66 -36.82 -8.01
N GLY A 437 4.84 -37.04 -9.32
CA GLY A 437 4.63 -38.35 -9.94
C GLY A 437 3.16 -38.80 -9.95
N LEU A 438 2.23 -37.91 -9.58
CA LEU A 438 0.79 -38.16 -9.57
C LEU A 438 0.16 -37.69 -10.88
N ASP A 439 -0.92 -38.34 -11.28
CA ASP A 439 -1.75 -37.87 -12.38
C ASP A 439 -2.47 -36.58 -11.98
N CYS A 440 -2.14 -35.49 -12.66
CA CYS A 440 -2.65 -34.16 -12.38
C CYS A 440 -3.73 -33.76 -13.39
N HIS A 441 -4.94 -33.48 -12.90
CA HIS A 441 -6.03 -32.97 -13.73
C HIS A 441 -6.55 -31.64 -13.20
N ALA A 442 -6.72 -30.68 -14.10
CA ALA A 442 -7.38 -29.42 -13.84
C ALA A 442 -8.90 -29.59 -14.03
N VAL A 443 -9.68 -29.00 -13.13
CA VAL A 443 -11.14 -28.92 -13.26
C VAL A 443 -11.51 -27.52 -13.71
N GLU A 444 -12.10 -27.42 -14.89
CA GLU A 444 -12.62 -26.19 -15.45
C GLU A 444 -14.14 -26.25 -15.52
N VAL A 445 -14.78 -25.11 -15.24
CA VAL A 445 -16.23 -25.01 -15.30
C VAL A 445 -16.61 -23.81 -16.15
N SER A 446 -17.64 -23.96 -16.96
CA SER A 446 -18.30 -22.86 -17.68
C SER A 446 -19.81 -22.99 -17.55
N ASP A 447 -20.52 -21.88 -17.69
CA ASP A 447 -21.97 -21.86 -17.87
C ASP A 447 -22.34 -21.04 -19.11
N ARG A 448 -23.64 -20.91 -19.40
CA ARG A 448 -24.10 -20.10 -20.54
C ARG A 448 -23.75 -18.61 -20.46
N PHE A 449 -23.25 -18.13 -19.33
CA PHE A 449 -22.83 -16.74 -19.10
C PHE A 449 -21.30 -16.56 -19.13
N GLY A 450 -20.54 -17.65 -19.28
CA GLY A 450 -19.08 -17.62 -19.46
C GLY A 450 -18.33 -18.67 -18.63
N ALA A 451 -17.02 -18.70 -18.80
CA ALA A 451 -16.14 -19.61 -18.05
C ALA A 451 -15.87 -19.12 -16.62
N TYR A 452 -15.87 -20.05 -15.66
CA TYR A 452 -15.37 -19.86 -14.29
C TYR A 452 -13.84 -20.09 -14.19
N GLY A 453 -13.21 -20.51 -15.28
CA GLY A 453 -11.80 -20.90 -15.37
C GLY A 453 -11.49 -22.17 -14.57
N ILE A 454 -10.22 -22.35 -14.22
CA ILE A 454 -9.76 -23.48 -13.39
C ILE A 454 -10.28 -23.31 -11.96
N VAL A 455 -11.25 -24.14 -11.59
CA VAL A 455 -11.93 -24.11 -10.30
C VAL A 455 -11.48 -25.21 -9.36
N GLY A 456 -10.73 -26.21 -9.82
CA GLY A 456 -10.34 -27.35 -9.00
C GLY A 456 -9.09 -28.07 -9.49
N LEU A 457 -8.59 -28.93 -8.62
CA LEU A 457 -7.41 -29.77 -8.84
C LEU A 457 -7.72 -31.19 -8.37
N LEU A 458 -7.35 -32.17 -9.20
CA LEU A 458 -7.32 -33.58 -8.87
C LEU A 458 -5.88 -34.10 -9.01
N LEU A 459 -5.36 -34.70 -7.93
CA LEU A 459 -4.14 -35.51 -7.96
C LEU A 459 -4.51 -36.94 -7.58
N SER A 460 -4.08 -37.91 -8.39
CA SER A 460 -4.36 -39.32 -8.14
C SER A 460 -3.22 -40.23 -8.60
N THR A 461 -3.18 -41.45 -8.08
CA THR A 461 -2.29 -42.51 -8.53
C THR A 461 -3.04 -43.84 -8.59
N VAL A 462 -2.42 -44.86 -9.17
CA VAL A 462 -2.94 -46.22 -9.16
C VAL A 462 -2.34 -46.96 -7.97
N ASP A 463 -3.20 -47.48 -7.09
CA ASP A 463 -2.80 -48.31 -5.94
C ASP A 463 -3.58 -49.63 -5.98
N GLY A 464 -2.89 -50.71 -6.36
CA GLY A 464 -3.51 -52.02 -6.56
C GLY A 464 -4.63 -51.98 -7.61
N SER A 465 -5.86 -52.30 -7.18
CA SER A 465 -7.06 -52.26 -8.03
C SER A 465 -7.87 -50.97 -7.90
N ALA A 466 -7.33 -49.92 -7.25
CA ALA A 466 -8.03 -48.69 -6.98
C ALA A 466 -7.33 -47.46 -7.60
N LEU A 467 -8.13 -46.49 -8.02
CA LEU A 467 -7.66 -45.13 -8.28
C LEU A 467 -7.58 -44.39 -6.94
N ALA A 468 -6.36 -44.23 -6.42
CA ALA A 468 -6.11 -43.56 -5.16
C ALA A 468 -6.03 -42.05 -5.36
N VAL A 469 -7.04 -41.34 -4.87
CA VAL A 469 -7.05 -39.87 -4.90
C VAL A 469 -6.16 -39.36 -3.77
N ASP A 470 -5.20 -38.51 -4.10
CA ASP A 470 -4.38 -37.78 -3.13
C ASP A 470 -5.01 -36.42 -2.79
N THR A 471 -5.41 -35.69 -3.83
CA THR A 471 -5.99 -34.35 -3.71
C THR A 471 -7.26 -34.27 -4.52
N PHE A 472 -8.32 -33.83 -3.86
CA PHE A 472 -9.54 -33.38 -4.53
C PHE A 472 -9.97 -32.09 -3.85
N LEU A 473 -9.88 -30.99 -4.59
CA LEU A 473 -10.32 -29.69 -4.14
C LEU A 473 -11.15 -28.98 -5.21
N LEU A 474 -12.10 -28.19 -4.75
CA LEU A 474 -12.94 -27.32 -5.56
C LEU A 474 -13.08 -25.96 -4.90
N SER A 475 -13.00 -24.91 -5.70
CA SER A 475 -13.24 -23.55 -5.25
C SER A 475 -14.69 -23.38 -4.80
N CYS A 476 -14.91 -22.57 -3.76
CA CYS A 476 -16.24 -22.25 -3.22
C CYS A 476 -17.24 -21.71 -4.26
N ARG A 477 -16.76 -21.15 -5.37
CA ARG A 477 -17.60 -20.56 -6.44
C ARG A 477 -18.45 -21.58 -7.22
N VAL A 478 -18.13 -22.87 -7.15
CA VAL A 478 -18.86 -23.93 -7.88
C VAL A 478 -19.58 -24.95 -6.98
N LEU A 479 -19.46 -24.81 -5.66
CA LEU A 479 -20.00 -25.79 -4.71
C LEU A 479 -21.52 -25.76 -4.65
N GLY A 480 -22.12 -26.93 -4.46
CA GLY A 480 -23.57 -27.11 -4.32
C GLY A 480 -24.34 -26.93 -5.63
N ARG A 481 -23.63 -26.94 -6.77
CA ARG A 481 -24.20 -26.85 -8.12
C ARG A 481 -24.06 -28.17 -8.89
N GLY A 482 -23.67 -29.25 -8.22
CA GLY A 482 -23.46 -30.57 -8.83
C GLY A 482 -22.10 -30.76 -9.48
N VAL A 483 -21.19 -29.78 -9.37
CA VAL A 483 -19.82 -29.89 -9.89
C VAL A 483 -19.05 -30.97 -9.12
N GLU A 484 -19.15 -31.01 -7.80
CA GLU A 484 -18.58 -32.08 -6.97
C GLU A 484 -19.02 -33.49 -7.41
N HIS A 485 -20.29 -33.65 -7.76
CA HIS A 485 -20.86 -34.91 -8.24
C HIS A 485 -20.30 -35.29 -9.62
N ARG A 486 -20.20 -34.32 -10.55
CA ARG A 486 -19.67 -34.58 -11.88
C ARG A 486 -18.18 -34.91 -11.84
N VAL A 487 -17.40 -34.23 -11.00
CA VAL A 487 -15.97 -34.51 -10.84
C VAL A 487 -15.75 -35.91 -10.24
N LEU A 488 -16.54 -36.33 -9.24
CA LEU A 488 -16.50 -37.69 -8.72
C LEU A 488 -16.90 -38.73 -9.78
N ALA A 489 -17.91 -38.43 -10.60
CA ALA A 489 -18.28 -39.28 -11.73
C ALA A 489 -17.13 -39.43 -12.74
N THR A 490 -16.43 -38.35 -13.06
CA THR A 490 -15.25 -38.41 -13.93
C THR A 490 -14.11 -39.25 -13.33
N LEU A 491 -13.88 -39.20 -12.00
CA LEU A 491 -12.92 -40.08 -11.34
C LEU A 491 -13.31 -41.57 -11.48
N GLY A 492 -14.60 -41.89 -11.37
CA GLY A 492 -15.12 -43.23 -11.62
C GLY A 492 -14.97 -43.67 -13.09
N GLU A 493 -15.28 -42.79 -14.04
CA GLU A 493 -15.07 -43.01 -15.48
C GLU A 493 -13.58 -43.25 -15.80
N LEU A 494 -12.68 -42.48 -15.18
CA LEU A 494 -11.22 -42.64 -15.31
C LEU A 494 -10.74 -43.98 -14.73
N ALA A 495 -11.25 -44.37 -13.57
CA ALA A 495 -10.95 -45.67 -12.96
C ALA A 495 -11.41 -46.83 -13.86
N LEU A 496 -12.63 -46.77 -14.40
CA LEU A 496 -13.16 -47.77 -15.33
C LEU A 496 -12.34 -47.84 -16.63
N ALA A 497 -11.97 -46.69 -17.20
CA ALA A 497 -11.15 -46.63 -18.42
C ALA A 497 -9.76 -47.27 -18.21
N ARG A 498 -9.27 -47.29 -16.97
CA ARG A 498 -8.00 -47.91 -16.56
C ARG A 498 -8.15 -49.34 -16.04
N GLY A 499 -9.35 -49.91 -16.08
CA GLY A 499 -9.62 -51.27 -15.58
C GLY A 499 -9.54 -51.42 -14.05
N LEU A 500 -9.69 -50.31 -13.31
CA LEU A 500 -9.66 -50.29 -11.85
C LEU A 500 -11.06 -50.55 -11.28
N ALA A 501 -11.12 -51.29 -10.19
CA ALA A 501 -12.37 -51.69 -9.54
C ALA A 501 -12.95 -50.59 -8.65
N ASP A 502 -12.08 -49.79 -8.02
CA ASP A 502 -12.45 -48.86 -6.96
C ASP A 502 -11.84 -47.46 -7.14
N VAL A 503 -12.43 -46.48 -6.47
CA VAL A 503 -11.88 -45.14 -6.23
C VAL A 503 -11.77 -44.95 -4.72
N THR A 504 -10.60 -44.54 -4.22
CA THR A 504 -10.40 -44.25 -2.79
C THR A 504 -10.21 -42.75 -2.56
N LEU A 505 -10.88 -42.24 -1.52
CA LEU A 505 -10.95 -40.81 -1.18
C LEU A 505 -10.50 -40.59 0.27
N PRO A 506 -9.30 -40.04 0.51
CA PRO A 506 -8.85 -39.69 1.85
C PRO A 506 -9.41 -38.34 2.28
N VAL A 507 -9.99 -38.26 3.47
CA VAL A 507 -10.48 -37.03 4.10
C VAL A 507 -9.72 -36.81 5.41
N VAL A 508 -9.04 -35.68 5.55
CA VAL A 508 -8.38 -35.24 6.79
C VAL A 508 -9.30 -34.24 7.46
N GLU A 509 -9.78 -34.54 8.67
CA GLU A 509 -10.76 -33.69 9.35
C GLU A 509 -10.13 -32.38 9.85
N THR A 510 -10.76 -31.26 9.49
CA THR A 510 -10.40 -29.93 10.00
C THR A 510 -11.67 -29.15 10.34
N ALA A 511 -11.52 -28.06 11.12
CA ALA A 511 -12.63 -27.15 11.41
C ALA A 511 -13.23 -26.49 10.15
N LYS A 512 -12.47 -26.40 9.04
CA LYS A 512 -12.84 -25.62 7.85
C LYS A 512 -13.35 -26.45 6.67
N ASN A 513 -12.99 -27.74 6.55
CA ASN A 513 -13.35 -28.59 5.40
C ASN A 513 -14.64 -29.41 5.57
N ARG A 514 -15.53 -28.98 6.47
CA ARG A 514 -16.85 -29.59 6.71
C ARG A 514 -17.62 -29.89 5.41
N PRO A 515 -17.74 -28.96 4.44
CA PRO A 515 -18.45 -29.23 3.17
C PRO A 515 -17.88 -30.42 2.38
N ALA A 516 -16.55 -30.55 2.33
CA ALA A 516 -15.89 -31.66 1.63
C ALA A 516 -16.20 -33.01 2.29
N ARG A 517 -16.13 -33.05 3.63
CA ARG A 517 -16.44 -34.25 4.40
C ARG A 517 -17.89 -34.67 4.23
N ASP A 518 -18.82 -33.74 4.42
CA ASP A 518 -20.25 -34.03 4.37
C ASP A 518 -20.64 -34.56 2.98
N PHE A 519 -20.06 -34.01 1.91
CA PHE A 519 -20.20 -34.55 0.55
C PHE A 519 -19.68 -36.00 0.41
N VAL A 520 -18.45 -36.28 0.87
CA VAL A 520 -17.87 -37.63 0.73
C VAL A 520 -18.66 -38.65 1.54
N SER A 521 -19.11 -38.31 2.75
CA SER A 521 -19.96 -39.18 3.57
C SER A 521 -21.32 -39.45 2.91
N ASP A 522 -21.93 -38.46 2.26
CA ASP A 522 -23.21 -38.64 1.56
C ASP A 522 -23.09 -39.60 0.36
N VAL A 523 -22.03 -39.48 -0.42
CA VAL A 523 -21.85 -40.31 -1.64
C VAL A 523 -21.20 -41.66 -1.38
N ALA A 524 -20.30 -41.77 -0.39
CA ALA A 524 -19.51 -42.98 -0.13
C ALA A 524 -19.98 -43.78 1.09
N GLY A 525 -20.83 -43.21 1.95
CA GLY A 525 -21.27 -43.85 3.20
C GLY A 525 -20.19 -43.81 4.28
N GLU A 526 -19.99 -44.94 4.96
CA GLU A 526 -19.05 -45.07 6.09
C GLU A 526 -17.59 -45.28 5.62
N PRO A 527 -16.60 -44.75 6.36
CA PRO A 527 -15.19 -44.93 6.00
C PRO A 527 -14.75 -46.39 6.18
N VAL A 528 -13.86 -46.84 5.29
CA VAL A 528 -13.26 -48.19 5.36
C VAL A 528 -12.06 -48.26 6.31
N ALA A 529 -11.48 -47.12 6.68
CA ALA A 529 -10.43 -46.99 7.68
C ALA A 529 -10.44 -45.59 8.32
N GLU A 530 -10.13 -45.51 9.61
CA GLU A 530 -10.04 -44.27 10.38
C GLU A 530 -8.85 -44.31 11.35
N GLY A 531 -8.06 -43.23 11.40
CA GLY A 531 -6.92 -43.06 12.32
C GLY A 531 -6.24 -41.70 12.14
N ASP A 532 -5.66 -41.14 13.21
CA ASP A 532 -4.94 -39.84 13.22
C ASP A 532 -5.68 -38.68 12.52
N GLY A 533 -7.01 -38.59 12.70
CA GLY A 533 -7.83 -37.55 12.08
C GLY A 533 -8.01 -37.69 10.56
N ARG A 534 -7.61 -38.82 9.98
CA ARG A 534 -7.79 -39.17 8.56
C ARG A 534 -8.78 -40.33 8.42
N ARG A 535 -9.77 -40.14 7.56
CA ARG A 535 -10.77 -41.14 7.15
C ARG A 535 -10.55 -41.51 5.68
N LEU A 536 -10.55 -42.80 5.37
CA LEU A 536 -10.45 -43.28 3.99
C LEU A 536 -11.80 -43.85 3.56
N PHE A 537 -12.35 -43.33 2.48
CA PHE A 537 -13.58 -43.83 1.86
C PHE A 537 -13.25 -44.62 0.59
N ARG A 538 -14.06 -45.63 0.28
CA ARG A 538 -13.91 -46.45 -0.94
C ARG A 538 -15.25 -46.57 -1.64
N LEU A 539 -15.27 -46.26 -2.92
CA LEU A 539 -16.42 -46.46 -3.81
C LEU A 539 -16.01 -47.41 -4.93
N SER A 540 -16.93 -48.25 -5.41
CA SER A 540 -16.68 -48.95 -6.67
C SER A 540 -16.63 -47.94 -7.82
N ALA A 541 -15.76 -48.18 -8.81
CA ALA A 541 -15.60 -47.30 -9.97
C ALA A 541 -16.93 -47.10 -10.73
N THR A 542 -17.76 -48.15 -10.78
CA THR A 542 -19.12 -48.12 -11.33
C THR A 542 -20.07 -47.20 -10.55
N THR A 543 -20.02 -47.25 -9.21
CA THR A 543 -20.85 -46.41 -8.34
C THR A 543 -20.41 -44.96 -8.46
N ALA A 544 -19.09 -44.70 -8.42
CA ALA A 544 -18.52 -43.37 -8.61
C ALA A 544 -18.96 -42.75 -9.95
N ALA A 545 -18.82 -43.47 -11.07
CA ALA A 545 -19.26 -43.02 -12.40
C ALA A 545 -20.78 -42.77 -12.49
N GLY A 546 -21.56 -43.49 -11.67
CA GLY A 546 -23.00 -43.37 -11.57
C GLY A 546 -23.51 -42.20 -10.71
N VAL A 547 -22.63 -41.49 -9.99
CA VAL A 547 -23.03 -40.37 -9.11
C VAL A 547 -23.73 -39.29 -9.93
N ARG A 548 -24.88 -38.82 -9.43
CA ARG A 548 -25.67 -37.74 -10.05
C ARG A 548 -26.09 -36.75 -8.97
N PHE A 549 -26.01 -35.47 -9.29
CA PHE A 549 -26.49 -34.41 -8.40
C PHE A 549 -28.02 -34.47 -8.31
N ARG A 550 -28.55 -34.54 -7.09
CA ARG A 550 -29.98 -34.39 -6.80
C ARG A 550 -30.16 -33.13 -5.94
N PRO A 551 -30.66 -32.02 -6.49
CA PRO A 551 -30.90 -30.81 -5.70
C PRO A 551 -31.97 -31.07 -4.63
N PRO A 552 -31.81 -30.58 -3.40
CA PRO A 552 -32.81 -30.72 -2.36
C PRO A 552 -34.12 -30.00 -2.73
N ALA A 553 -35.27 -30.57 -2.34
CA ALA A 553 -36.62 -30.11 -2.72
C ALA A 553 -37.00 -28.74 -2.13
N THR A 554 -36.27 -28.26 -1.13
CA THR A 554 -36.39 -26.92 -0.53
C THR A 554 -35.00 -26.51 -0.06
N ALA A 555 -34.48 -25.42 -0.60
CA ALA A 555 -33.29 -24.80 -0.06
C ALA A 555 -33.70 -23.88 1.08
N GLU A 556 -33.47 -24.34 2.31
CA GLU A 556 -33.31 -23.42 3.43
C GLU A 556 -32.06 -22.57 3.14
N ALA A 557 -32.20 -21.25 3.19
CA ALA A 557 -31.07 -20.34 3.03
C ALA A 557 -30.02 -20.69 4.10
N PRO A 558 -28.72 -20.74 3.76
CA PRO A 558 -27.70 -20.95 4.76
C PRO A 558 -27.81 -19.83 5.82
N ALA A 559 -27.92 -20.22 7.09
CA ALA A 559 -27.95 -19.28 8.19
C ALA A 559 -26.67 -18.41 8.14
N PRO A 560 -26.78 -17.09 8.35
CA PRO A 560 -25.63 -16.21 8.35
C PRO A 560 -24.60 -16.73 9.34
N THR A 561 -23.37 -16.93 8.86
CA THR A 561 -22.24 -17.29 9.71
C THR A 561 -22.09 -16.22 10.79
N ALA A 562 -22.05 -16.64 12.05
CA ALA A 562 -21.95 -15.75 13.19
C ALA A 562 -20.73 -14.82 13.03
N PRO A 563 -20.86 -13.52 13.36
CA PRO A 563 -19.77 -12.57 13.26
C PRO A 563 -18.63 -13.05 14.15
N VAL A 564 -17.45 -13.21 13.54
CA VAL A 564 -16.20 -13.29 14.27
C VAL A 564 -16.03 -11.96 14.98
N ALA A 565 -15.79 -11.98 16.29
CA ALA A 565 -15.67 -10.80 17.13
C ALA A 565 -14.73 -9.77 16.49
N ALA A 566 -15.29 -8.63 16.10
CA ALA A 566 -14.56 -7.51 15.55
C ALA A 566 -13.62 -6.91 16.61
N ALA A 567 -12.36 -6.72 16.23
CA ALA A 567 -11.43 -5.88 16.96
C ALA A 567 -11.96 -4.43 16.98
N PRO A 568 -11.71 -3.65 18.05
CA PRO A 568 -12.23 -2.29 18.17
C PRO A 568 -11.61 -1.32 17.13
N ALA A 569 -12.51 -0.63 16.40
CA ALA A 569 -12.36 0.57 15.56
C ALA A 569 -10.95 0.98 15.03
N PRO A 570 -10.48 0.41 13.90
CA PRO A 570 -9.29 0.88 13.17
C PRO A 570 -9.48 2.22 12.43
N TRP A 571 -10.69 2.79 12.42
CA TRP A 571 -11.05 3.90 11.54
C TRP A 571 -10.81 5.31 12.11
N ARG A 572 -10.65 5.47 13.43
CA ARG A 572 -10.36 6.81 14.01
C ARG A 572 -9.07 7.41 13.49
N LEU A 573 -8.04 6.58 13.34
CA LEU A 573 -6.77 6.99 12.78
C LEU A 573 -6.92 7.34 11.29
N VAL A 574 -7.64 6.53 10.52
CA VAL A 574 -7.93 6.80 9.10
C VAL A 574 -8.67 8.13 8.93
N GLU A 575 -9.66 8.40 9.78
CA GLU A 575 -10.40 9.66 9.79
C GLU A 575 -9.48 10.84 10.13
N ARG A 576 -8.66 10.71 11.19
CA ARG A 576 -7.68 11.73 11.56
C ARG A 576 -6.69 12.01 10.42
N ILE A 577 -6.21 10.98 9.75
CA ILE A 577 -5.36 11.11 8.56
C ILE A 577 -6.08 11.90 7.46
N ALA A 578 -7.30 11.51 7.14
CA ALA A 578 -8.06 12.06 6.02
C ALA A 578 -8.56 13.50 6.27
N THR A 579 -8.60 13.95 7.53
CA THR A 579 -9.20 15.24 7.92
C THR A 579 -8.20 16.23 8.54
N GLU A 580 -7.29 15.74 9.40
CA GLU A 580 -6.37 16.57 10.19
C GLU A 580 -4.92 16.51 9.69
N LEU A 581 -4.47 15.37 9.14
CA LEU A 581 -3.07 15.15 8.74
C LEU A 581 -2.88 15.19 7.22
N ARG A 582 -3.54 16.16 6.57
CA ARG A 582 -3.64 16.29 5.11
C ARG A 582 -2.81 17.44 4.52
N ASP A 583 -1.97 18.07 5.34
CA ASP A 583 -1.01 19.09 4.94
C ASP A 583 0.31 18.87 5.69
N ALA A 584 1.42 19.25 5.05
CA ALA A 584 2.76 18.95 5.58
C ALA A 584 3.01 19.60 6.95
N ALA A 585 2.49 20.82 7.18
CA ALA A 585 2.70 21.55 8.43
C ALA A 585 1.94 20.91 9.61
N ALA A 586 0.66 20.58 9.43
CA ALA A 586 -0.14 19.88 10.44
C ALA A 586 0.44 18.50 10.75
N LEU A 587 0.88 17.78 9.71
CA LEU A 587 1.55 16.48 9.85
C LEU A 587 2.87 16.61 10.63
N HIS A 588 3.72 17.58 10.29
CA HIS A 588 4.96 17.85 11.01
C HIS A 588 4.73 18.20 12.48
N ALA A 589 3.77 19.09 12.75
CA ALA A 589 3.39 19.45 14.12
C ALA A 589 2.82 18.27 14.92
N ALA A 590 2.11 17.33 14.28
CA ALA A 590 1.60 16.14 14.93
C ALA A 590 2.71 15.13 15.29
N VAL A 591 3.70 14.96 14.41
CA VAL A 591 4.81 14.02 14.60
C VAL A 591 5.82 14.52 15.64
N HIS A 592 6.20 15.80 15.57
CA HIS A 592 7.26 16.37 16.41
C HIS A 592 6.72 17.13 17.64
N GLY A 593 5.40 17.31 17.72
CA GLY A 593 4.74 18.12 18.74
C GLY A 593 4.68 19.61 18.39
N ARG A 594 3.84 20.37 19.10
CA ARG A 594 3.92 21.84 19.08
C ARG A 594 5.24 22.27 19.72
N PRO A 595 5.89 23.35 19.24
CA PRO A 595 7.08 23.87 19.88
C PRO A 595 6.83 24.01 21.38
N VAL A 596 7.71 23.40 22.17
CA VAL A 596 7.65 23.46 23.63
C VAL A 596 7.65 24.94 24.00
N GLY A 597 6.76 25.35 24.92
CA GLY A 597 6.74 26.73 25.42
C GLY A 597 8.12 27.19 25.87
N PRO A 598 8.34 28.51 26.02
CA PRO A 598 9.68 29.08 26.19
C PRO A 598 10.48 28.35 27.26
N VAL A 599 11.68 27.88 26.88
CA VAL A 599 12.57 27.14 27.79
C VAL A 599 12.90 28.04 28.98
N PRO A 600 12.55 27.67 30.22
CA PRO A 600 12.76 28.52 31.39
C PRO A 600 14.21 28.44 31.85
N LEU A 601 15.13 29.03 31.08
CA LEU A 601 16.52 29.23 31.44
C LEU A 601 16.64 30.56 32.19
N GLY A 602 16.71 30.51 33.52
CA GLY A 602 16.70 31.64 34.45
C GLY A 602 17.22 32.99 33.91
N SER A 603 18.52 33.25 34.04
CA SER A 603 19.16 34.52 33.59
C SER A 603 19.85 34.37 32.23
N ALA A 604 19.14 33.83 31.22
CA ALA A 604 19.68 33.66 29.88
C ALA A 604 19.50 34.90 28.99
N THR A 605 20.42 35.12 28.04
CA THR A 605 20.30 36.17 27.00
C THR A 605 19.24 35.79 25.96
N GLY A 606 18.80 36.76 25.14
CA GLY A 606 17.85 36.49 24.05
C GLY A 606 18.38 35.45 23.05
N THR A 607 19.69 35.50 22.74
CA THR A 607 20.36 34.52 21.88
C THR A 607 20.42 33.15 22.55
N GLU A 608 20.76 33.06 23.84
CA GLU A 608 20.78 31.81 24.59
C GLU A 608 19.39 31.15 24.67
N LEU A 609 18.33 31.92 24.89
CA LEU A 609 16.96 31.41 24.86
C LEU A 609 16.58 30.86 23.48
N THR A 610 17.02 31.53 22.41
CA THR A 610 16.76 31.09 21.04
C THR A 610 17.53 29.80 20.72
N VAL A 611 18.81 29.72 21.09
CA VAL A 611 19.62 28.51 20.93
C VAL A 611 19.04 27.34 21.72
N ALA A 612 18.60 27.56 22.96
CA ALA A 612 17.98 26.55 23.78
C ALA A 612 16.67 26.02 23.18
N GLN A 613 15.88 26.90 22.56
CA GLN A 613 14.69 26.50 21.83
C GLN A 613 15.05 25.63 20.62
N LEU A 614 16.01 26.08 19.79
CA LEU A 614 16.47 25.33 18.63
C LEU A 614 17.02 23.94 19.00
N TRP A 615 17.74 23.83 20.13
CA TRP A 615 18.16 22.53 20.66
C TRP A 615 16.99 21.65 21.11
N THR A 616 16.01 22.23 21.80
CA THR A 616 14.81 21.50 22.21
C THR A 616 14.12 20.91 20.98
N ASP A 617 14.01 21.71 19.91
CA ASP A 617 13.33 21.30 18.68
C ASP A 617 14.12 20.24 17.91
N VAL A 618 15.44 20.11 18.11
CA VAL A 618 16.31 19.12 17.43
C VAL A 618 16.45 17.83 18.26
N LEU A 619 16.59 17.97 19.58
CA LEU A 619 16.83 16.85 20.50
C LEU A 619 15.54 16.26 21.06
N GLY A 620 14.42 16.99 21.00
CA GLY A 620 13.17 16.64 21.68
C GLY A 620 13.24 16.79 23.21
N VAL A 621 14.36 17.29 23.75
CA VAL A 621 14.60 17.48 25.18
C VAL A 621 15.10 18.90 25.42
N ALA A 622 14.43 19.61 26.32
CA ALA A 622 14.79 20.97 26.66
C ALA A 622 16.03 21.01 27.59
N PRO A 623 17.05 21.83 27.27
CA PRO A 623 18.15 22.07 28.20
C PRO A 623 17.62 22.76 29.46
N ARG A 624 18.12 22.33 30.62
CA ARG A 624 17.80 22.89 31.94
C ARG A 624 18.80 23.99 32.35
N SER A 625 19.95 24.06 31.69
CA SER A 625 21.02 25.04 31.92
C SER A 625 21.62 25.53 30.60
N VAL A 626 22.11 26.77 30.56
CA VAL A 626 22.90 27.28 29.41
C VAL A 626 24.24 26.54 29.23
N HIS A 627 24.65 25.77 30.25
CA HIS A 627 25.86 24.94 30.24
C HIS A 627 25.57 23.46 30.03
N ASP A 628 24.34 23.09 29.67
CA ASP A 628 24.06 21.71 29.27
C ASP A 628 24.78 21.41 27.94
N SER A 629 25.47 20.27 27.89
CA SER A 629 26.16 19.82 26.68
C SER A 629 25.18 19.14 25.74
N PHE A 630 25.23 19.49 24.45
CA PHE A 630 24.40 18.90 23.41
C PHE A 630 24.49 17.37 23.39
N PHE A 631 25.72 16.86 23.48
CA PHE A 631 25.98 15.42 23.46
C PHE A 631 25.56 14.73 24.76
N ALA A 632 25.67 15.43 25.90
CA ALA A 632 25.19 14.90 27.19
C ALA A 632 23.66 14.80 27.25
N LEU A 633 22.95 15.63 26.48
CA LEU A 633 21.51 15.56 26.28
C LEU A 633 21.08 14.47 25.28
N GLY A 634 22.03 13.66 24.78
CA GLY A 634 21.77 12.60 23.81
C GLY A 634 21.93 13.01 22.35
N GLY A 635 22.41 14.24 22.08
CA GLY A 635 22.70 14.72 20.74
C GLY A 635 23.78 13.92 20.03
N GLN A 636 23.61 13.72 18.72
CA GLN A 636 24.57 13.07 17.82
C GLN A 636 25.03 14.02 16.71
N SER A 637 26.12 13.67 16.00
CA SER A 637 26.72 14.52 14.97
C SER A 637 25.72 15.01 13.91
N LEU A 638 24.79 14.15 13.48
CA LEU A 638 23.73 14.52 12.52
C LEU A 638 22.79 15.60 13.07
N GLN A 639 22.42 15.50 14.34
CA GLN A 639 21.57 16.49 15.00
C GLN A 639 22.30 17.84 15.13
N VAL A 640 23.64 17.85 15.17
CA VAL A 640 24.36 19.13 15.15
C VAL A 640 24.30 19.79 13.77
N VAL A 641 24.39 19.02 12.68
CA VAL A 641 24.17 19.53 11.31
C VAL A 641 22.78 20.14 11.19
N GLN A 642 21.75 19.45 11.69
CA GLN A 642 20.37 19.96 11.73
C GLN A 642 20.24 21.23 12.58
N PHE A 643 20.92 21.30 13.72
CA PHE A 643 20.95 22.49 14.57
C PHE A 643 21.60 23.69 13.84
N MET A 644 22.75 23.49 13.20
CA MET A 644 23.44 24.55 12.45
C MET A 644 22.60 25.08 11.29
N ALA A 645 21.93 24.19 10.55
CA ALA A 645 21.01 24.59 9.48
C ALA A 645 19.86 25.46 10.02
N ARG A 646 19.28 25.10 11.18
CA ARG A 646 18.23 25.90 11.83
C ARG A 646 18.73 27.24 12.37
N VAL A 647 19.95 27.30 12.91
CA VAL A 647 20.57 28.58 13.33
C VAL A 647 20.70 29.52 12.14
N ARG A 648 21.17 29.03 11.00
CA ARG A 648 21.24 29.81 9.76
C ARG A 648 19.86 30.27 9.30
N ALA A 649 18.86 29.39 9.32
CA ALA A 649 17.50 29.72 8.89
C ALA A 649 16.79 30.75 9.80
N VAL A 650 16.96 30.65 11.12
CA VAL A 650 16.26 31.50 12.10
C VAL A 650 17.01 32.79 12.39
N LEU A 651 18.34 32.73 12.45
CA LEU A 651 19.19 33.85 12.88
C LEU A 651 20.05 34.46 11.77
N GLY A 652 20.10 33.83 10.58
CA GLY A 652 20.91 34.31 9.46
C GLY A 652 22.43 34.16 9.68
N VAL A 653 22.85 33.37 10.66
CA VAL A 653 24.25 33.21 11.07
C VAL A 653 24.74 31.80 10.73
N GLU A 654 25.92 31.71 10.10
CA GLU A 654 26.61 30.43 9.89
C GLU A 654 27.57 30.14 11.04
N LEU A 655 27.41 28.97 11.64
CA LEU A 655 28.25 28.54 12.76
C LEU A 655 29.53 27.85 12.27
N PRO A 656 30.70 28.16 12.87
CA PRO A 656 31.93 27.45 12.59
C PRO A 656 31.84 25.95 12.87
N ILE A 657 32.34 25.11 11.95
CA ILE A 657 32.30 23.65 12.07
C ILE A 657 33.19 23.11 13.21
N ASP A 658 34.21 23.86 13.62
CA ASP A 658 35.11 23.52 14.72
C ASP A 658 34.38 23.46 16.09
N LEU A 659 33.23 24.13 16.21
CA LEU A 659 32.35 23.99 17.37
C LEU A 659 31.88 22.55 17.59
N LEU A 660 31.76 21.74 16.53
CA LEU A 660 31.37 20.32 16.60
C LEU A 660 32.37 19.46 17.39
N PHE A 661 33.65 19.84 17.35
CA PHE A 661 34.73 19.07 17.96
C PHE A 661 35.05 19.53 19.38
N THR A 662 34.27 20.47 19.92
CA THR A 662 34.43 20.95 21.28
C THR A 662 33.67 20.02 22.25
N PRO A 663 34.35 19.37 23.22
CA PRO A 663 33.71 18.45 24.18
C PRO A 663 32.60 19.08 25.02
N ALA A 664 32.55 20.42 25.05
CA ALA A 664 31.66 21.22 25.84
C ALA A 664 30.64 22.01 25.00
N PHE A 665 30.28 21.55 23.78
CA PHE A 665 29.30 22.23 22.92
C PHE A 665 27.98 22.47 23.68
N THR A 666 27.81 23.71 24.17
CA THR A 666 26.79 24.16 25.15
C THR A 666 25.95 25.29 24.58
N VAL A 667 24.76 25.54 25.13
CA VAL A 667 23.89 26.67 24.73
C VAL A 667 24.67 27.99 24.77
N ALA A 668 25.40 28.24 25.87
CA ALA A 668 26.18 29.48 26.05
C ALA A 668 27.31 29.62 25.01
N GLN A 669 27.97 28.52 24.63
CA GLN A 669 29.02 28.56 23.60
C GLN A 669 28.44 28.82 22.22
N ALA A 670 27.36 28.12 21.85
CA ALA A 670 26.70 28.35 20.58
C ALA A 670 26.13 29.78 20.48
N ALA A 671 25.51 30.28 21.55
CA ALA A 671 25.03 31.66 21.63
C ALA A 671 26.19 32.66 21.54
N GLY A 672 27.30 32.42 22.23
CA GLY A 672 28.49 33.26 22.15
C GLY A 672 29.11 33.32 20.75
N SER A 673 29.12 32.19 20.03
CA SER A 673 29.54 32.15 18.62
C SER A 673 28.56 32.88 17.69
N ILE A 674 27.26 32.78 17.95
CA ILE A 674 26.23 33.52 17.21
C ILE A 674 26.36 35.02 17.44
N ASP A 675 26.51 35.45 18.69
CA ASP A 675 26.66 36.86 19.06
C ASP A 675 27.97 37.45 18.50
N ALA A 676 29.05 36.66 18.51
CA ALA A 676 30.33 37.04 17.90
C ALA A 676 30.24 37.16 16.36
N ALA A 677 29.44 36.31 15.72
CA ALA A 677 29.20 36.34 14.28
C ALA A 677 28.19 37.43 13.89
N GLY A 678 27.17 37.72 14.71
CA GLY A 678 26.14 38.74 14.50
C GLY A 678 26.66 40.19 14.47
N GLY A 679 27.93 40.42 14.81
CA GLY A 679 28.64 41.68 14.61
C GLY A 679 29.41 41.81 13.28
N ARG A 680 29.50 40.73 12.49
CA ARG A 680 30.08 40.73 11.14
C ARG A 680 28.98 40.35 10.17
N ALA A 681 28.59 41.29 9.32
CA ALA A 681 27.87 40.92 8.10
C ALA A 681 28.65 39.81 7.39
N VAL A 682 27.93 38.79 6.92
CA VAL A 682 28.45 37.73 6.05
C VAL A 682 29.36 38.41 5.03
N PRO A 683 30.69 38.16 5.03
CA PRO A 683 31.49 38.59 3.90
C PRO A 683 30.89 37.88 2.69
N ASP A 684 30.48 38.64 1.69
CA ASP A 684 30.20 38.11 0.37
C ASP A 684 31.43 37.30 -0.05
N LEU A 685 31.36 35.98 0.10
CA LEU A 685 32.50 35.11 -0.16
C LEU A 685 32.81 35.13 -1.66
N ASP A 686 31.78 35.29 -2.50
CA ASP A 686 31.90 35.49 -3.94
C ASP A 686 32.51 36.87 -4.25
N GLY A 687 32.18 37.91 -3.47
CA GLY A 687 32.80 39.24 -3.55
C GLY A 687 34.27 39.27 -3.11
N LEU A 688 34.62 38.57 -2.03
CA LEU A 688 36.00 38.43 -1.55
C LEU A 688 36.84 37.53 -2.47
N LEU A 689 36.26 36.45 -3.00
CA LEU A 689 36.90 35.62 -4.02
C LEU A 689 37.10 36.40 -5.31
N ALA A 690 36.12 37.20 -5.76
CA ALA A 690 36.28 38.07 -6.91
C ALA A 690 37.31 39.18 -6.69
N GLU A 691 37.42 39.74 -5.48
CA GLU A 691 38.47 40.70 -5.13
C GLU A 691 39.86 40.04 -5.10
N VAL A 692 39.97 38.80 -4.60
CA VAL A 692 41.23 38.05 -4.54
C VAL A 692 41.65 37.53 -5.92
N GLU A 693 40.71 37.11 -6.75
CA GLU A 693 40.96 36.66 -8.14
C GLU A 693 41.21 37.84 -9.10
N ALA A 694 40.77 39.05 -8.74
CA ALA A 694 41.07 40.28 -9.49
C ALA A 694 42.43 40.90 -9.13
N LEU A 695 43.10 40.43 -8.08
CA LEU A 695 44.47 40.85 -7.75
C LEU A 695 45.45 40.24 -8.75
N SER A 696 46.29 41.09 -9.34
CA SER A 696 47.42 40.61 -10.15
C SER A 696 48.50 39.98 -9.26
N ASP A 697 49.30 39.07 -9.82
CA ASP A 697 50.40 38.40 -9.11
C ASP A 697 51.37 39.40 -8.43
N ASP A 698 51.55 40.60 -9.02
CA ASP A 698 52.37 41.68 -8.46
C ASP A 698 51.74 42.34 -7.22
N GLU A 699 50.40 42.42 -7.14
CA GLU A 699 49.66 42.97 -6.00
C GLU A 699 49.59 41.97 -4.84
N VAL A 700 49.45 40.68 -5.14
CA VAL A 700 49.52 39.59 -4.15
C VAL A 700 50.91 39.53 -3.51
N ALA A 701 51.97 39.68 -4.31
CA ALA A 701 53.35 39.72 -3.80
C ALA A 701 53.62 40.95 -2.90
N ALA A 702 53.02 42.11 -3.22
CA ALA A 702 53.14 43.32 -2.41
C ALA A 702 52.42 43.22 -1.05
N LEU A 703 51.24 42.57 -1.01
CA LEU A 703 50.48 42.33 0.22
C LEU A 703 51.20 41.35 1.16
N LEU A 704 51.77 40.27 0.63
CA LEU A 704 52.55 39.30 1.42
C LEU A 704 53.87 39.88 1.96
N ALA A 705 54.47 40.83 1.23
CA ALA A 705 55.64 41.57 1.71
C ALA A 705 55.31 42.58 2.81
N ALA A 706 54.08 43.11 2.85
CA ALA A 706 53.62 44.07 3.86
C ALA A 706 53.25 43.40 5.20
N GLU A 707 52.85 42.14 5.20
CA GLU A 707 52.57 41.37 6.44
C GLU A 707 53.82 40.76 7.08
N SER A 708 54.95 40.74 6.37
CA SER A 708 56.22 40.17 6.84
C SER A 708 57.16 41.18 7.52
N ASN A 709 56.67 42.35 7.95
CA ASN A 709 57.49 43.40 8.57
C ASN A 709 56.90 43.94 9.89
#